data_AF-M1W8F7-F1
#
_entry.id   AF-M1W8F7-F1
#
_cell.length_a   1.000
_cell.length_b   1.000
_cell.length_c   1.000
_cell.angle_alpha   90.00
_cell.angle_beta   90.00
_cell.angle_gamma   90.00
#
_symmetry.space_group_name_H-M   'P 1'
#
loop_
_entity.id
_entity.type
_entity.pdbx_description
1 polymer ?
#
loop_
_entity_poly.entity_id
_entity_poly.type
_entity_poly.pdbx_seq_one_letter_code
_entity_poly.pdbx_strand_id
1 'polypeptide(L)'
;MPFDPKRFDQVALRPNGIDTAFGVPDTNLSGLLTFLSATKPVSKHIVTANEGAAVALAAGYYLSTGNIAMVYMQNSGLANALSPLQSIAAKEVFGIPMLLLIGWRGKSAEEEELQDAAVGPRLLGNLETNGIPYQEIPTCIHRAREAIARLLGRSVQEKTPVALIAPRDTFAEYEVDETPEFTSSIKVSYPGITEWISWSPSHLPLSRKDAIRCIMGQMAAQDLSVSSLGGNTREYYMLCKEMNRPINRNFFCLGAMGHAYALSYGVSMGFSSGRIFCIDGDGSFLMHAGNNVLLAGTAPSNLIHIVIYNGVHASTGNHPVAIRRENLVALARGLPYEQKFFVDDAEGLENACKCAKGSTLVIVAVNRLLQKDLPAPSESPHELKNVFMRSLLYMSSSITPRPQCPQPRPSESSNTARSTDEGMTAEVDKATKVNLGIPSEHEPRAEADYDEVHGTEDYPPCLYPQYLPVWESPQAKYGPLEPFNYAERALAADSTFRELLPSGSELRNLTATLGAEVSVFHNQDFPKLPIGQIVDYCRYFGRLFLHSHSGFPKGHPEIHIVHSRAGNTLSPEFFAMHTHSMAWHSDNSFDVQPPGVTFLYALEVPPEGGDTIFADTECAYDRLSPAFRNLLDGLHAVHTSRDQAARAVAGGGYVRREPVDTTHPVVRTNPRTGRKALFVNPQYTRRIVGLKTEESDMLLRFLFDHIANSQDLQCRVRWGNGTVVVFDVGIFSLLSPVSICCRFPSFKNGYD
;
A
#
# COMPACT_ATOMS: atom_id res chain seq x y z
N MET A 1 26.16 -1.45 33.72
CA MET A 1 26.34 -2.20 32.47
C MET A 1 24.96 -2.52 31.94
N PRO A 2 24.76 -2.37 30.62
CA PRO A 2 23.52 -2.76 29.98
C PRO A 2 23.21 -4.25 30.21
N PHE A 3 21.93 -4.62 30.22
CA PHE A 3 21.49 -6.00 30.29
C PHE A 3 21.68 -6.71 28.95
N ASP A 4 22.27 -7.91 28.99
CA ASP A 4 22.18 -8.84 27.88
C ASP A 4 20.69 -9.21 27.63
N PRO A 5 20.15 -8.93 26.42
CA PRO A 5 18.74 -9.15 26.10
C PRO A 5 18.24 -10.58 26.37
N LYS A 6 19.03 -11.58 25.96
CA LYS A 6 18.70 -13.00 26.14
C LYS A 6 18.61 -13.36 27.61
N ARG A 7 19.59 -12.94 28.42
CA ARG A 7 19.61 -13.17 29.85
C ARG A 7 18.48 -12.43 30.56
N PHE A 8 18.12 -11.22 30.12
CA PHE A 8 17.00 -10.48 30.68
C PHE A 8 15.66 -11.20 30.47
N ASP A 9 15.39 -11.70 29.26
CA ASP A 9 14.21 -12.52 28.99
C ASP A 9 14.18 -13.79 29.85
N GLN A 10 15.30 -14.51 29.94
CA GLN A 10 15.40 -15.78 30.69
C GLN A 10 15.29 -15.62 32.22
N VAL A 11 15.81 -14.52 32.79
CA VAL A 11 15.94 -14.34 34.24
C VAL A 11 14.89 -13.37 34.80
N ALA A 12 14.47 -12.38 34.03
CA ALA A 12 13.59 -11.30 34.51
C ALA A 12 12.17 -11.38 33.94
N LEU A 13 11.98 -11.66 32.64
CA LEU A 13 10.63 -11.69 32.03
C LEU A 13 9.93 -13.04 32.21
N ARG A 14 10.45 -14.13 31.63
CA ARG A 14 9.78 -15.44 31.64
C ARG A 14 9.50 -15.97 33.06
N PRO A 15 10.41 -15.85 34.05
CA PRO A 15 10.13 -16.30 35.41
C PRO A 15 8.99 -15.54 36.11
N ASN A 16 8.62 -14.36 35.60
CA ASN A 16 7.49 -13.56 36.06
C ASN A 16 6.22 -13.79 35.21
N GLY A 17 6.20 -14.81 34.35
CA GLY A 17 5.06 -15.14 33.50
C GLY A 17 4.90 -14.24 32.28
N ILE A 18 5.89 -13.37 31.99
CA ILE A 18 5.88 -12.54 30.79
C ILE A 18 6.56 -13.28 29.66
N ASP A 19 5.75 -13.84 28.76
CA ASP A 19 6.20 -14.54 27.55
C ASP A 19 5.61 -13.91 26.27
N THR A 20 4.79 -12.88 26.41
CA THR A 20 4.10 -12.24 25.30
C THR A 20 4.30 -10.73 25.35
N ALA A 21 4.66 -10.14 24.21
CA ALA A 21 5.04 -8.75 24.09
C ALA A 21 4.40 -8.09 22.86
N PHE A 22 3.82 -6.91 23.02
CA PHE A 22 3.20 -6.14 21.94
C PHE A 22 3.67 -4.70 22.02
N GLY A 23 3.83 -4.01 20.90
CA GLY A 23 4.27 -2.61 20.99
C GLY A 23 4.70 -1.96 19.70
N VAL A 24 5.26 -0.77 19.85
CA VAL A 24 5.91 0.01 18.79
C VAL A 24 7.40 0.11 19.12
N PRO A 25 8.33 -0.13 18.16
CA PRO A 25 9.75 -0.17 18.44
C PRO A 25 10.29 1.14 19.04
N ASP A 26 11.28 1.00 19.92
CA ASP A 26 11.95 2.09 20.62
C ASP A 26 13.46 1.86 20.63
N THR A 27 14.24 2.91 20.35
CA THR A 27 15.71 2.88 20.36
C THR A 27 16.29 2.53 21.72
N ASN A 28 15.72 2.99 22.83
CA ASN A 28 16.19 2.64 24.18
C ASN A 28 15.95 1.17 24.55
N LEU A 29 15.07 0.49 23.80
CA LEU A 29 14.72 -0.91 23.97
C LEU A 29 15.28 -1.79 22.84
N SER A 30 16.03 -1.22 21.88
CA SER A 30 16.38 -1.84 20.61
C SER A 30 16.96 -3.24 20.77
N GLY A 31 17.99 -3.42 21.61
CA GLY A 31 18.60 -4.72 21.86
C GLY A 31 17.62 -5.79 22.34
N LEU A 32 16.71 -5.44 23.26
CA LEU A 32 15.66 -6.37 23.71
C LEU A 32 14.65 -6.67 22.60
N LEU A 33 14.20 -5.65 21.88
CA LEU A 33 13.19 -5.81 20.84
C LEU A 33 13.71 -6.62 19.65
N THR A 34 14.96 -6.41 19.24
CA THR A 34 15.63 -7.20 18.21
C THR A 34 15.74 -8.67 18.64
N PHE A 35 16.14 -8.93 19.90
CA PHE A 35 16.16 -10.29 20.44
C PHE A 35 14.77 -10.95 20.44
N LEU A 36 13.72 -10.22 20.86
CA LEU A 36 12.35 -10.75 20.86
C LEU A 36 11.88 -11.07 19.43
N SER A 37 12.12 -10.17 18.48
CA SER A 37 11.81 -10.37 17.06
C SER A 37 12.51 -11.59 16.47
N ALA A 38 13.75 -11.84 16.87
CA ALA A 38 14.55 -12.96 16.35
C ALA A 38 14.19 -14.32 16.98
N THR A 39 13.62 -14.33 18.19
CA THR A 39 13.49 -15.58 18.98
C THR A 39 12.07 -15.98 19.34
N LYS A 40 11.10 -15.07 19.27
CA LYS A 40 9.70 -15.35 19.59
C LYS A 40 8.91 -15.60 18.31
N PRO A 41 7.96 -16.54 18.30
CA PRO A 41 7.00 -16.64 17.20
C PRO A 41 6.11 -15.40 17.17
N VAL A 42 5.52 -15.10 16.00
CA VAL A 42 4.61 -13.96 15.80
C VAL A 42 3.45 -13.95 16.79
N SER A 43 2.95 -15.13 17.21
CA SER A 43 1.89 -15.23 18.23
C SER A 43 2.32 -14.82 19.65
N LYS A 44 3.60 -14.50 19.87
CA LYS A 44 4.17 -14.12 21.16
C LYS A 44 4.86 -12.75 21.11
N HIS A 45 5.20 -12.25 19.93
CA HIS A 45 5.72 -10.90 19.77
C HIS A 45 5.12 -10.25 18.52
N ILE A 46 4.35 -9.18 18.71
CA ILE A 46 3.67 -8.46 17.61
C ILE A 46 4.04 -6.98 17.66
N VAL A 47 4.59 -6.51 16.54
CA VAL A 47 4.75 -5.07 16.28
C VAL A 47 3.42 -4.52 15.77
N THR A 48 2.95 -3.45 16.41
CA THR A 48 1.66 -2.82 16.09
C THR A 48 1.86 -1.46 15.42
N ALA A 49 0.81 -0.92 14.78
CA ALA A 49 0.94 0.32 14.01
C ALA A 49 0.96 1.57 14.89
N ASN A 50 0.46 1.46 16.12
CA ASN A 50 0.53 2.49 17.15
C ASN A 50 0.42 1.85 18.55
N GLU A 51 0.85 2.58 19.57
CA GLU A 51 0.91 2.11 20.95
C GLU A 51 -0.47 1.78 21.52
N GLY A 52 -1.51 2.48 21.07
CA GLY A 52 -2.88 2.20 21.49
C GLY A 52 -3.37 0.83 21.06
N ALA A 53 -3.01 0.41 19.84
CA ALA A 53 -3.28 -0.93 19.32
C ALA A 53 -2.63 -2.02 20.16
N ALA A 54 -1.39 -1.79 20.61
CA ALA A 54 -0.70 -2.72 21.51
C ALA A 54 -1.41 -2.88 22.86
N VAL A 55 -1.93 -1.78 23.42
CA VAL A 55 -2.75 -1.82 24.66
C VAL A 55 -4.03 -2.62 24.45
N ALA A 56 -4.75 -2.38 23.35
CA ALA A 56 -5.98 -3.10 23.05
C ALA A 56 -5.74 -4.60 22.79
N LEU A 57 -4.66 -4.93 22.07
CA LEU A 57 -4.22 -6.30 21.82
C LEU A 57 -3.86 -7.03 23.12
N ALA A 58 -3.08 -6.39 24.00
CA ALA A 58 -2.76 -6.90 25.34
C ALA A 58 -4.02 -7.10 26.19
N ALA A 59 -4.98 -6.17 26.10
CA ALA A 59 -6.24 -6.30 26.80
C ALA A 59 -7.04 -7.51 26.32
N GLY A 60 -7.18 -7.69 25.01
CA GLY A 60 -7.83 -8.88 24.43
C GLY A 60 -7.16 -10.19 24.86
N TYR A 61 -5.82 -10.21 24.84
CA TYR A 61 -5.03 -11.36 25.27
C TYR A 61 -5.29 -11.72 26.74
N TYR A 62 -5.35 -10.72 27.62
CA TYR A 62 -5.71 -10.93 29.03
C TYR A 62 -7.14 -11.46 29.18
N LEU A 63 -8.10 -10.91 28.42
CA LEU A 63 -9.50 -11.34 28.49
C LEU A 63 -9.67 -12.81 28.13
N SER A 64 -8.91 -13.32 27.17
CA SER A 64 -9.02 -14.71 26.70
C SER A 64 -8.16 -15.69 27.49
N THR A 65 -6.99 -15.28 27.97
CA THR A 65 -6.01 -16.20 28.60
C THR A 65 -5.87 -16.02 30.11
N GLY A 66 -6.24 -14.86 30.65
CA GLY A 66 -5.91 -14.46 32.02
C GLY A 66 -4.43 -14.13 32.24
N ASN A 67 -3.57 -14.27 31.23
CA ASN A 67 -2.15 -14.00 31.31
C ASN A 67 -1.84 -12.53 31.01
N ILE A 68 -0.78 -12.02 31.62
CA ILE A 68 -0.33 -10.64 31.45
C ILE A 68 0.64 -10.56 30.27
N ALA A 69 0.37 -9.66 29.33
CA ALA A 69 1.30 -9.29 28.28
C ALA A 69 2.13 -8.05 28.67
N MET A 70 3.33 -7.95 28.11
CA MET A 70 4.13 -6.74 28.13
C MET A 70 3.74 -5.85 26.94
N VAL A 71 3.52 -4.57 27.20
CA VAL A 71 3.31 -3.54 26.17
C VAL A 71 4.52 -2.63 26.13
N TYR A 72 5.28 -2.61 25.04
CA TYR A 72 6.47 -1.76 24.93
C TYR A 72 6.26 -0.54 24.04
N MET A 73 6.90 0.57 24.41
CA MET A 73 6.86 1.83 23.66
C MET A 73 7.97 2.77 24.13
N GLN A 74 8.22 3.81 23.35
CA GLN A 74 8.92 5.01 23.83
C GLN A 74 7.99 5.91 24.67
N ASN A 75 8.56 6.79 25.50
CA ASN A 75 7.78 7.70 26.34
C ASN A 75 6.90 8.71 25.57
N SER A 76 7.25 9.12 24.36
CA SER A 76 6.36 9.93 23.49
C SER A 76 5.15 9.14 23.00
N GLY A 77 5.32 7.84 22.77
CA GLY A 77 4.26 6.89 22.40
C GLY A 77 3.21 6.70 23.50
N LEU A 78 3.54 6.99 24.76
CA LEU A 78 2.59 6.96 25.86
C LEU A 78 1.36 7.84 25.56
N ALA A 79 1.54 8.99 24.91
CA ALA A 79 0.43 9.88 24.55
C ALA A 79 -0.60 9.21 23.63
N ASN A 80 -0.15 8.40 22.66
CA ASN A 80 -1.04 7.60 21.82
C ASN A 80 -1.72 6.46 22.62
N ALA A 81 -0.98 5.85 23.56
CA ALA A 81 -1.48 4.78 24.40
C ALA A 81 -2.51 5.23 25.44
N LEU A 82 -2.52 6.51 25.83
CA LEU A 82 -3.40 7.01 26.90
C LEU A 82 -4.88 6.75 26.65
N SER A 83 -5.35 6.90 25.40
CA SER A 83 -6.76 6.68 25.07
C SER A 83 -7.25 5.27 25.44
N PRO A 84 -6.63 4.16 24.94
CA PRO A 84 -6.99 2.81 25.38
C PRO A 84 -6.52 2.47 26.80
N LEU A 85 -5.45 3.07 27.34
CA LEU A 85 -5.11 2.88 28.75
C LEU A 85 -6.24 3.37 29.66
N GLN A 86 -6.78 4.56 29.39
CA GLN A 86 -7.88 5.15 30.17
C GLN A 86 -9.24 4.49 29.86
N SER A 87 -9.49 4.14 28.60
CA SER A 87 -10.81 3.71 28.15
C SER A 87 -11.01 2.20 28.10
N ILE A 88 -9.93 1.42 28.25
CA ILE A 88 -9.97 -0.04 28.32
C ILE A 88 -9.31 -0.51 29.62
N ALA A 89 -8.03 -0.20 29.80
CA ALA A 89 -7.23 -0.88 30.81
C ALA A 89 -7.39 -0.33 32.24
N ALA A 90 -7.79 0.93 32.38
CA ALA A 90 -7.87 1.64 33.64
C ALA A 90 -8.79 0.93 34.64
N LYS A 91 -8.43 1.09 35.91
CA LYS A 91 -9.12 0.49 37.05
C LYS A 91 -10.60 0.83 37.09
N GLU A 92 -10.98 2.05 36.71
CA GLU A 92 -12.37 2.54 36.75
C GLU A 92 -13.22 1.95 35.62
N VAL A 93 -12.58 1.48 34.55
CA VAL A 93 -13.24 0.85 33.41
C VAL A 93 -13.17 -0.67 33.56
N PHE A 94 -12.34 -1.38 32.78
CA PHE A 94 -12.29 -2.84 32.88
C PHE A 94 -11.24 -3.33 33.87
N GLY A 95 -10.29 -2.50 34.31
CA GLY A 95 -9.22 -2.87 35.23
C GLY A 95 -8.43 -4.07 34.72
N ILE A 96 -7.72 -3.89 33.61
CA ILE A 96 -6.98 -4.95 32.93
C ILE A 96 -5.49 -4.86 33.29
N PRO A 97 -4.93 -5.88 33.95
CA PRO A 97 -3.51 -5.95 34.27
C PRO A 97 -2.63 -6.02 33.02
N MET A 98 -1.60 -5.20 32.96
CA MET A 98 -0.58 -5.22 31.91
C MET A 98 0.73 -4.59 32.40
N LEU A 99 1.86 -5.04 31.85
CA LEU A 99 3.17 -4.47 32.11
C LEU A 99 3.59 -3.55 30.96
N LEU A 100 3.67 -2.26 31.20
CA LEU A 100 4.21 -1.30 30.24
C LEU A 100 5.74 -1.28 30.37
N LEU A 101 6.49 -1.52 29.30
CA LEU A 101 7.93 -1.30 29.24
C LEU A 101 8.18 -0.02 28.43
N ILE A 102 8.55 1.07 29.12
CA ILE A 102 8.65 2.40 28.50
C ILE A 102 10.11 2.83 28.47
N GLY A 103 10.68 3.03 27.28
CA GLY A 103 11.99 3.66 27.19
C GLY A 103 11.91 5.16 27.49
N TRP A 104 12.83 5.63 28.31
CA TRP A 104 12.84 6.99 28.82
C TRP A 104 13.87 7.83 28.05
N ARG A 105 13.40 8.50 26.99
CA ARG A 105 14.15 9.55 26.31
C ARG A 105 13.91 10.89 26.98
N GLY A 106 14.92 11.74 27.03
CA GLY A 106 14.90 13.09 27.56
C GLY A 106 15.11 13.16 29.06
N LYS A 107 15.81 12.18 29.65
CA LYS A 107 16.07 12.14 31.10
C LYS A 107 17.13 13.17 31.51
N SER A 108 18.10 13.45 30.63
CA SER A 108 19.10 14.50 30.80
C SER A 108 19.07 15.45 29.60
N ALA A 109 18.84 16.74 29.84
CA ALA A 109 18.58 17.74 28.81
C ALA A 109 19.81 18.12 27.94
N GLU A 110 21.01 17.65 28.28
CA GLU A 110 22.26 18.21 27.75
C GLU A 110 22.73 17.60 26.41
N GLU A 111 22.17 16.48 25.95
CA GLU A 111 22.63 15.79 24.72
C GLU A 111 21.51 15.11 23.91
N GLU A 112 20.27 15.60 23.96
CA GLU A 112 19.13 14.94 23.29
C GLU A 112 18.40 15.84 22.28
N GLU A 113 17.76 15.21 21.27
CA GLU A 113 16.96 15.91 20.27
C GLU A 113 15.88 16.79 20.92
N LEU A 114 15.53 17.91 20.28
CA LEU A 114 14.60 18.92 20.82
C LEU A 114 13.25 18.33 21.28
N GLN A 115 12.77 17.28 20.62
CA GLN A 115 11.53 16.60 20.98
C GLN A 115 11.67 15.81 22.30
N ASP A 116 12.73 15.02 22.44
CA ASP A 116 12.94 14.14 23.59
C ASP A 116 13.14 14.97 24.86
N ALA A 117 13.91 16.06 24.78
CA ALA A 117 14.09 17.02 25.87
C ALA A 117 12.76 17.65 26.36
N ALA A 118 11.77 17.81 25.46
CA ALA A 118 10.46 18.39 25.81
C ALA A 118 9.48 17.36 26.42
N VAL A 119 9.58 16.09 26.05
CA VAL A 119 8.62 15.04 26.46
C VAL A 119 9.15 14.23 27.65
N GLY A 120 10.45 13.99 27.72
CA GLY A 120 11.12 13.21 28.77
C GLY A 120 10.78 13.60 30.20
N PRO A 121 10.86 14.90 30.58
CA PRO A 121 10.54 15.36 31.93
C PRO A 121 9.08 15.12 32.34
N ARG A 122 8.16 14.90 31.40
CA ARG A 122 6.72 14.74 31.66
C ARG A 122 6.30 13.29 31.87
N LEU A 123 7.17 12.31 31.60
CA LEU A 123 6.83 10.88 31.68
C LEU A 123 6.24 10.49 33.04
N LEU A 124 6.93 10.83 34.13
CA LEU A 124 6.50 10.45 35.48
C LEU A 124 5.17 11.11 35.85
N GLY A 125 5.04 12.41 35.61
CA GLY A 125 3.79 13.14 35.87
C GLY A 125 2.61 12.60 35.06
N ASN A 126 2.83 12.16 33.82
CA ASN A 126 1.81 11.50 33.01
C ASN A 126 1.39 10.15 33.61
N LEU A 127 2.33 9.33 34.07
CA LEU A 127 2.02 8.04 34.71
C LEU A 127 1.26 8.24 36.03
N GLU A 128 1.66 9.20 36.85
CA GLU A 128 1.00 9.55 38.11
C GLU A 128 -0.42 10.05 37.89
N THR A 129 -0.60 10.98 36.94
CA THR A 129 -1.92 11.56 36.62
C THR A 129 -2.89 10.49 36.11
N ASN A 130 -2.38 9.45 35.43
CA ASN A 130 -3.16 8.34 34.92
C ASN A 130 -3.27 7.16 35.90
N GLY A 131 -2.76 7.30 37.13
CA GLY A 131 -2.84 6.25 38.14
C GLY A 131 -2.11 4.96 37.76
N ILE A 132 -1.03 5.05 36.99
CA ILE A 132 -0.21 3.92 36.54
C ILE A 132 1.01 3.83 37.46
N PRO A 133 1.08 2.85 38.39
CA PRO A 133 2.24 2.64 39.22
C PRO A 133 3.47 2.33 38.37
N TYR A 134 4.61 2.89 38.72
CA TYR A 134 5.83 2.70 37.93
C TYR A 134 7.07 2.45 38.79
N GLN A 135 8.07 1.85 38.17
CA GLN A 135 9.42 1.74 38.73
C GLN A 135 10.45 1.85 37.60
N GLU A 136 11.55 2.57 37.83
CA GLU A 136 12.73 2.49 36.95
C GLU A 136 13.41 1.12 37.09
N ILE A 137 13.86 0.56 35.97
CA ILE A 137 14.57 -0.72 35.94
C ILE A 137 15.82 -0.63 36.82
N PRO A 138 15.93 -1.48 37.87
CA PRO A 138 17.17 -1.59 38.63
C PRO A 138 18.31 -2.14 37.76
N THR A 139 19.54 -1.69 38.00
CA THR A 139 20.73 -2.11 37.24
C THR A 139 21.21 -3.54 37.52
N CYS A 140 20.65 -4.21 38.52
CA CYS A 140 20.95 -5.61 38.84
C CYS A 140 19.81 -6.52 38.36
N ILE A 141 20.13 -7.57 37.60
CA ILE A 141 19.11 -8.43 36.94
C ILE A 141 18.17 -9.12 37.94
N HIS A 142 18.67 -9.50 39.12
CA HIS A 142 17.84 -10.10 40.17
C HIS A 142 16.88 -9.06 40.78
N ARG A 143 17.34 -7.83 40.98
CA ARG A 143 16.48 -6.72 41.42
C ARG A 143 15.47 -6.31 40.34
N ALA A 144 15.83 -6.40 39.07
CA ALA A 144 14.90 -6.18 37.95
C ALA A 144 13.80 -7.24 37.92
N ARG A 145 14.16 -8.53 38.09
CA ARG A 145 13.19 -9.62 38.26
C ARG A 145 12.22 -9.34 39.41
N GLU A 146 12.72 -8.94 40.57
CA GLU A 146 11.88 -8.61 41.73
C GLU A 146 11.01 -7.37 41.50
N ALA A 147 11.52 -6.35 40.79
CA ALA A 147 10.75 -5.17 40.43
C ALA A 147 9.56 -5.53 39.54
N ILE A 148 9.79 -6.35 38.51
CA ILE A 148 8.72 -6.88 37.65
C ILE A 148 7.71 -7.67 38.50
N ALA A 149 8.16 -8.57 39.37
CA ALA A 149 7.28 -9.35 40.25
C ALA A 149 6.37 -8.46 41.11
N ARG A 150 6.95 -7.42 41.74
CA ARG A 150 6.21 -6.46 42.58
C ARG A 150 5.20 -5.67 41.75
N LEU A 151 5.61 -5.15 40.60
CA LEU A 151 4.72 -4.40 39.69
C LEU A 151 3.56 -5.28 39.22
N LEU A 152 3.82 -6.52 38.77
CA LEU A 152 2.77 -7.43 38.33
C LEU A 152 1.82 -7.81 39.47
N GLY A 153 2.34 -8.08 40.67
CA GLY A 153 1.53 -8.33 41.86
C GLY A 153 0.59 -7.15 42.15
N ARG A 154 1.12 -5.93 42.06
CA ARG A 154 0.35 -4.68 42.20
C ARG A 154 -0.68 -4.52 41.08
N SER A 155 -0.32 -4.82 39.82
CA SER A 155 -1.22 -4.73 38.66
C SER A 155 -2.45 -5.62 38.82
N VAL A 156 -2.25 -6.86 39.27
CA VAL A 156 -3.34 -7.80 39.54
C VAL A 156 -4.19 -7.36 40.74
N GLN A 157 -3.55 -6.96 41.84
CA GLN A 157 -4.24 -6.57 43.07
C GLN A 157 -5.06 -5.29 42.89
N GLU A 158 -4.47 -4.25 42.30
CA GLU A 158 -5.07 -2.94 42.11
C GLU A 158 -5.89 -2.84 40.83
N LYS A 159 -5.83 -3.86 39.95
CA LYS A 159 -6.50 -3.93 38.64
C LYS A 159 -6.15 -2.76 37.74
N THR A 160 -4.87 -2.48 37.60
CA THR A 160 -4.36 -1.33 36.83
C THR A 160 -3.12 -1.71 36.02
N PRO A 161 -2.86 -1.08 34.86
CA PRO A 161 -1.56 -1.16 34.20
C PRO A 161 -0.44 -0.72 35.13
N VAL A 162 0.75 -1.28 34.96
CA VAL A 162 1.97 -0.89 35.70
C VAL A 162 3.10 -0.65 34.73
N ALA A 163 4.00 0.29 35.01
CA ALA A 163 5.08 0.65 34.11
C ALA A 163 6.47 0.32 34.69
N LEU A 164 7.31 -0.24 33.85
CA LEU A 164 8.73 -0.45 34.08
C LEU A 164 9.48 0.48 33.12
N ILE A 165 10.25 1.41 33.67
CA ILE A 165 10.88 2.49 32.90
C ILE A 165 12.34 2.13 32.61
N ALA A 166 12.73 2.18 31.35
CA ALA A 166 14.06 1.84 30.86
C ALA A 166 14.80 3.09 30.37
N PRO A 167 15.78 3.63 31.12
CA PRO A 167 16.65 4.70 30.64
C PRO A 167 17.47 4.30 29.42
N ARG A 168 18.18 5.26 28.83
CA ARG A 168 19.21 4.98 27.82
C ARG A 168 20.22 3.94 28.33
N ASP A 169 20.73 3.13 27.41
CA ASP A 169 21.73 2.08 27.67
C ASP A 169 21.27 1.01 28.68
N THR A 170 19.95 0.80 28.80
CA THR A 170 19.40 -0.28 29.65
C THR A 170 19.74 -1.67 29.09
N PHE A 171 19.72 -1.84 27.75
CA PHE A 171 19.95 -3.11 27.08
C PHE A 171 21.17 -3.04 26.18
N ALA A 172 21.93 -4.13 26.12
CA ALA A 172 23.06 -4.25 25.20
C ALA A 172 22.51 -4.48 23.79
N GLU A 173 23.26 -4.07 22.78
CA GLU A 173 22.92 -4.40 21.39
C GLU A 173 22.82 -5.92 21.20
N TYR A 174 21.91 -6.34 20.33
CA TYR A 174 21.73 -7.74 19.97
C TYR A 174 21.93 -7.87 18.47
N GLU A 175 23.04 -8.49 18.10
CA GLU A 175 23.33 -8.84 16.72
C GLU A 175 22.52 -10.07 16.31
N VAL A 176 21.99 -10.03 15.10
CA VAL A 176 21.28 -11.14 14.48
C VAL A 176 22.12 -11.58 13.30
N ASP A 177 22.44 -12.88 13.22
CA ASP A 177 23.21 -13.44 12.10
C ASP A 177 22.47 -13.23 10.76
N GLU A 178 21.13 -13.20 10.80
CA GLU A 178 20.23 -12.85 9.70
C GLU A 178 19.09 -11.96 10.24
N THR A 179 18.76 -10.87 9.55
CA THR A 179 17.55 -10.09 9.87
C THR A 179 16.32 -10.99 9.72
N PRO A 180 15.49 -11.18 10.77
CA PRO A 180 14.28 -11.97 10.66
C PRO A 180 13.36 -11.31 9.63
N GLU A 181 13.15 -11.98 8.49
CA GLU A 181 12.13 -11.56 7.52
C GLU A 181 10.75 -11.74 8.17
N PHE A 182 10.25 -10.69 8.83
CA PHE A 182 8.89 -10.67 9.36
C PHE A 182 7.82 -10.77 8.26
N THR A 183 8.22 -10.69 6.99
CA THR A 183 7.35 -10.56 5.83
C THR A 183 7.32 -11.79 4.90
N SER A 184 8.24 -12.76 5.00
CA SER A 184 8.35 -13.84 3.99
C SER A 184 7.62 -15.14 4.33
N SER A 185 7.24 -15.37 5.59
CA SER A 185 6.59 -16.62 5.99
C SER A 185 5.06 -16.59 5.92
N ILE A 186 4.44 -15.41 5.83
CA ILE A 186 3.00 -15.31 5.54
C ILE A 186 2.83 -15.31 4.03
N LYS A 187 2.68 -16.51 3.46
CA LYS A 187 2.07 -16.64 2.13
C LYS A 187 0.65 -16.09 2.21
N VAL A 188 0.48 -14.78 1.98
CA VAL A 188 -0.84 -14.18 1.80
C VAL A 188 -1.36 -14.67 0.46
N SER A 189 -1.95 -15.87 0.44
CA SER A 189 -2.92 -16.18 -0.60
C SER A 189 -4.08 -15.21 -0.42
N TYR A 190 -4.55 -14.61 -1.52
CA TYR A 190 -5.76 -13.78 -1.53
C TYR A 190 -6.94 -14.61 -2.08
N PRO A 191 -7.44 -15.63 -1.36
CA PRO A 191 -8.57 -16.41 -1.86
C PRO A 191 -9.82 -15.55 -1.91
N GLY A 192 -10.42 -15.46 -3.11
CA GLY A 192 -11.82 -15.11 -3.35
C GLY A 192 -12.30 -13.79 -2.73
N ILE A 193 -12.19 -12.70 -3.47
CA ILE A 193 -13.03 -11.52 -3.21
C ILE A 193 -14.46 -11.86 -3.67
N THR A 194 -15.41 -11.84 -2.74
CA THR A 194 -16.83 -12.07 -3.06
C THR A 194 -17.60 -10.77 -2.88
N GLU A 195 -18.31 -10.35 -3.93
CA GLU A 195 -19.07 -9.11 -3.96
C GLU A 195 -20.55 -9.40 -4.13
N TRP A 196 -21.34 -9.01 -3.15
CA TRP A 196 -22.80 -8.99 -3.15
C TRP A 196 -23.22 -7.54 -2.96
N ILE A 197 -23.15 -6.78 -4.06
CA ILE A 197 -23.47 -5.35 -4.04
C ILE A 197 -24.56 -5.12 -5.08
N SER A 198 -25.74 -4.73 -4.62
CA SER A 198 -26.79 -4.22 -5.50
C SER A 198 -26.40 -2.83 -6.02
N TRP A 199 -26.56 -2.61 -7.32
CA TRP A 199 -26.22 -1.35 -7.99
C TRP A 199 -27.20 -0.20 -7.72
N SER A 200 -28.01 -0.28 -6.64
CA SER A 200 -29.04 0.70 -6.32
C SER A 200 -28.64 1.59 -5.13
N PRO A 201 -28.03 2.77 -5.37
CA PRO A 201 -27.68 3.71 -4.30
C PRO A 201 -28.89 4.38 -3.64
N SER A 202 -30.09 4.24 -4.19
CA SER A 202 -31.31 4.90 -3.71
C SER A 202 -31.99 4.20 -2.52
N HIS A 203 -31.74 2.91 -2.29
CA HIS A 203 -32.33 2.18 -1.15
C HIS A 203 -31.43 1.04 -0.66
N LEU A 204 -30.64 1.29 0.40
CA LEU A 204 -30.04 0.21 1.20
C LEU A 204 -31.12 -0.38 2.12
N PRO A 205 -31.54 -1.64 1.94
CA PRO A 205 -32.65 -2.22 2.71
C PRO A 205 -32.25 -2.52 4.16
N LEU A 206 -30.96 -2.79 4.42
CA LEU A 206 -30.49 -3.25 5.72
C LEU A 206 -30.18 -2.08 6.66
N SER A 207 -30.78 -2.07 7.86
CA SER A 207 -30.38 -1.15 8.93
C SER A 207 -29.21 -1.71 9.74
N ARG A 208 -28.49 -0.87 10.50
CA ARG A 208 -27.44 -1.34 11.42
C ARG A 208 -27.97 -2.36 12.44
N LYS A 209 -29.15 -2.11 13.03
CA LYS A 209 -29.80 -3.03 13.95
C LYS A 209 -30.09 -4.38 13.30
N ASP A 210 -30.59 -4.37 12.06
CA ASP A 210 -30.90 -5.60 11.33
C ASP A 210 -29.63 -6.35 10.92
N ALA A 211 -28.56 -5.64 10.55
CA ALA A 211 -27.24 -6.24 10.32
C ALA A 211 -26.72 -6.92 11.59
N ILE A 212 -26.75 -6.25 12.75
CA ILE A 212 -26.34 -6.84 14.03
C ILE A 212 -27.22 -8.06 14.38
N ARG A 213 -28.53 -7.99 14.16
CA ARG A 213 -29.43 -9.13 14.38
C ARG A 213 -29.07 -10.31 13.48
N CYS A 214 -28.76 -10.05 12.20
CA CYS A 214 -28.31 -11.07 11.26
C CYS A 214 -27.01 -11.74 11.74
N ILE A 215 -26.01 -10.95 12.14
CA ILE A 215 -24.74 -11.45 12.69
C ILE A 215 -24.99 -12.34 13.91
N MET A 216 -25.80 -11.87 14.86
CA MET A 216 -26.19 -12.66 16.03
C MET A 216 -26.90 -13.97 15.64
N GLY A 217 -27.69 -13.96 14.57
CA GLY A 217 -28.34 -15.16 14.01
C GLY A 217 -27.34 -16.20 13.48
N GLN A 218 -26.21 -15.76 12.93
CA GLN A 218 -25.17 -16.63 12.37
C GLN A 218 -24.15 -17.15 13.40
N MET A 219 -24.16 -16.61 14.62
CA MET A 219 -23.29 -17.07 15.71
C MET A 219 -23.77 -18.41 16.27
N ALA A 220 -22.96 -19.46 16.14
CA ALA A 220 -23.15 -20.76 16.78
C ALA A 220 -23.01 -20.64 18.31
N ALA A 221 -23.47 -21.60 19.10
CA ALA A 221 -23.50 -21.50 20.57
C ALA A 221 -22.14 -21.14 21.23
N GLN A 222 -21.05 -21.60 20.63
CA GLN A 222 -19.67 -21.39 21.10
C GLN A 222 -19.03 -20.09 20.60
N ASP A 223 -19.61 -19.41 19.60
CA ASP A 223 -18.98 -18.21 19.03
C ASP A 223 -19.01 -17.05 20.03
N LEU A 224 -18.10 -16.08 19.85
CA LEU A 224 -18.04 -14.87 20.65
C LEU A 224 -18.06 -13.65 19.74
N SER A 225 -18.36 -12.49 20.30
CA SER A 225 -18.24 -11.23 19.59
C SER A 225 -17.60 -10.15 20.44
N VAL A 226 -17.08 -9.14 19.76
CA VAL A 226 -16.57 -7.91 20.35
C VAL A 226 -17.21 -6.77 19.58
N SER A 227 -17.93 -5.89 20.25
CA SER A 227 -18.59 -4.75 19.59
C SER A 227 -17.88 -3.45 19.90
N SER A 228 -17.65 -2.63 18.88
CA SER A 228 -17.09 -1.28 19.09
C SER A 228 -18.09 -0.34 19.78
N LEU A 229 -17.56 0.75 20.34
CA LEU A 229 -18.33 1.75 21.09
C LEU A 229 -19.46 2.40 20.25
N GLY A 230 -20.38 3.07 20.94
CA GLY A 230 -21.47 3.83 20.31
C GLY A 230 -22.61 2.92 19.83
N GLY A 231 -23.12 3.18 18.62
CA GLY A 231 -24.31 2.51 18.08
C GLY A 231 -24.21 0.99 18.05
N ASN A 232 -23.05 0.42 17.67
CA ASN A 232 -22.85 -1.03 17.58
C ASN A 232 -23.08 -1.72 18.93
N THR A 233 -22.37 -1.29 19.96
CA THR A 233 -22.52 -1.79 21.34
C THR A 233 -23.94 -1.63 21.89
N ARG A 234 -24.57 -0.46 21.68
CA ARG A 234 -25.90 -0.19 22.24
C ARG A 234 -27.01 -0.97 21.54
N GLU A 235 -26.95 -1.12 20.22
CA GLU A 235 -27.93 -1.93 19.48
C GLU A 235 -27.76 -3.42 19.75
N TYR A 236 -26.51 -3.92 19.85
CA TYR A 236 -26.26 -5.29 20.27
C TYR A 236 -26.86 -5.55 21.66
N TYR A 237 -26.61 -4.66 22.61
CA TYR A 237 -27.13 -4.78 23.97
C TYR A 237 -28.66 -4.76 24.03
N MET A 238 -29.30 -3.86 23.28
CA MET A 238 -30.75 -3.83 23.12
C MET A 238 -31.30 -5.13 22.55
N LEU A 239 -30.67 -5.67 21.50
CA LEU A 239 -31.06 -6.94 20.87
C LEU A 239 -30.89 -8.12 21.82
N CYS A 240 -29.87 -8.12 22.69
CA CYS A 240 -29.78 -9.12 23.77
C CYS A 240 -31.02 -9.13 24.65
N LYS A 241 -31.55 -7.96 25.03
CA LYS A 241 -32.79 -7.85 25.82
C LYS A 241 -34.02 -8.27 25.03
N GLU A 242 -34.19 -7.75 23.82
CA GLU A 242 -35.33 -8.06 22.95
C GLU A 242 -35.44 -9.56 22.64
N MET A 243 -34.30 -10.23 22.41
CA MET A 243 -34.23 -11.64 22.04
C MET A 243 -34.01 -12.57 23.24
N ASN A 244 -34.00 -12.05 24.46
CA ASN A 244 -33.67 -12.78 25.69
C ASN A 244 -32.36 -13.61 25.58
N ARG A 245 -31.32 -13.02 24.97
CA ARG A 245 -29.99 -13.61 24.82
C ARG A 245 -29.05 -13.13 25.92
N PRO A 246 -28.17 -13.99 26.45
CA PRO A 246 -27.25 -13.59 27.49
C PRO A 246 -26.18 -12.65 26.92
N ILE A 247 -25.81 -11.65 27.70
CA ILE A 247 -24.81 -10.64 27.33
C ILE A 247 -23.37 -11.17 27.38
N ASN A 248 -23.16 -12.34 27.99
CA ASN A 248 -21.84 -12.91 28.24
C ASN A 248 -21.05 -13.28 26.99
N ARG A 249 -21.70 -13.36 25.84
CA ARG A 249 -21.05 -13.74 24.58
C ARG A 249 -20.50 -12.57 23.78
N ASN A 250 -20.70 -11.35 24.27
CA ASN A 250 -20.16 -10.15 23.64
C ASN A 250 -19.30 -9.35 24.63
N PHE A 251 -18.09 -8.99 24.21
CA PHE A 251 -17.33 -7.96 24.91
C PHE A 251 -17.76 -6.58 24.39
N PHE A 252 -18.41 -5.79 25.25
CA PHE A 252 -18.87 -4.46 24.90
C PHE A 252 -17.75 -3.45 25.10
N CYS A 253 -17.06 -3.05 24.03
CA CYS A 253 -16.03 -2.03 24.13
C CYS A 253 -16.68 -0.66 24.35
N LEU A 254 -16.51 -0.10 25.55
CA LEU A 254 -17.19 1.14 25.96
C LEU A 254 -16.46 2.41 25.50
N GLY A 255 -15.21 2.32 25.05
CA GLY A 255 -14.37 3.44 24.64
C GLY A 255 -13.29 3.02 23.64
N ALA A 256 -12.22 3.82 23.50
CA ALA A 256 -11.10 3.57 22.59
C ALA A 256 -11.52 3.27 21.14
N MET A 257 -12.12 4.24 20.47
CA MET A 257 -12.53 4.12 19.06
C MET A 257 -11.37 3.65 18.16
N GLY A 258 -11.67 2.76 17.22
CA GLY A 258 -10.73 2.13 16.28
C GLY A 258 -9.88 0.99 16.84
N HIS A 259 -10.08 0.59 18.10
CA HIS A 259 -9.29 -0.47 18.73
C HIS A 259 -10.00 -1.83 18.83
N ALA A 260 -11.26 -1.92 18.37
CA ALA A 260 -12.06 -3.14 18.48
C ALA A 260 -11.41 -4.34 17.77
N TYR A 261 -10.80 -4.12 16.59
CA TYR A 261 -10.12 -5.19 15.86
C TYR A 261 -8.88 -5.72 16.59
N ALA A 262 -8.02 -4.84 17.09
CA ALA A 262 -6.84 -5.24 17.88
C ALA A 262 -7.24 -5.99 19.17
N LEU A 263 -8.29 -5.53 19.85
CA LEU A 263 -8.85 -6.22 21.01
C LEU A 263 -9.39 -7.60 20.64
N SER A 264 -10.12 -7.71 19.53
CA SER A 264 -10.66 -8.99 19.05
C SER A 264 -9.57 -9.98 18.64
N TYR A 265 -8.48 -9.49 18.04
CA TYR A 265 -7.29 -10.28 17.79
C TYR A 265 -6.72 -10.81 19.10
N GLY A 266 -6.55 -9.97 20.12
CA GLY A 266 -6.04 -10.42 21.41
C GLY A 266 -6.93 -11.51 22.01
N VAL A 267 -8.26 -11.38 21.89
CA VAL A 267 -9.20 -12.41 22.33
C VAL A 267 -8.99 -13.72 21.57
N SER A 268 -8.77 -13.68 20.25
CA SER A 268 -8.58 -14.90 19.43
C SER A 268 -7.29 -15.66 19.74
N MET A 269 -6.28 -14.99 20.30
CA MET A 269 -5.04 -15.66 20.72
C MET A 269 -5.25 -16.68 21.86
N GLY A 270 -6.27 -16.47 22.70
CA GLY A 270 -6.60 -17.38 23.83
C GLY A 270 -7.86 -18.21 23.60
N PHE A 271 -8.52 -18.08 22.45
CA PHE A 271 -9.80 -18.71 22.19
C PHE A 271 -9.84 -19.33 20.80
N SER A 272 -9.88 -20.66 20.73
CA SER A 272 -9.91 -21.44 19.48
C SER A 272 -11.15 -22.33 19.32
N SER A 273 -12.03 -22.38 20.34
CA SER A 273 -13.20 -23.27 20.35
C SER A 273 -14.34 -22.83 19.41
N GLY A 274 -14.33 -21.58 18.96
CA GLY A 274 -15.34 -21.01 18.08
C GLY A 274 -14.81 -19.80 17.31
N ARG A 275 -15.70 -19.14 16.57
CA ARG A 275 -15.40 -17.91 15.81
C ARG A 275 -15.55 -16.68 16.70
N ILE A 276 -14.78 -15.64 16.39
CA ILE A 276 -14.87 -14.33 17.03
C ILE A 276 -15.32 -13.32 16.00
N PHE A 277 -16.47 -12.71 16.24
CA PHE A 277 -17.04 -11.66 15.40
C PHE A 277 -16.68 -10.29 15.97
N CYS A 278 -15.74 -9.59 15.33
CA CYS A 278 -15.44 -8.19 15.62
C CYS A 278 -16.46 -7.31 14.87
N ILE A 279 -17.43 -6.74 15.60
CA ILE A 279 -18.46 -5.86 15.04
C ILE A 279 -17.99 -4.42 15.19
N ASP A 280 -17.43 -3.88 14.12
CA ASP A 280 -16.89 -2.53 14.06
C ASP A 280 -17.70 -1.60 13.15
N GLY A 281 -17.47 -0.29 13.26
CA GLY A 281 -18.06 0.73 12.40
C GLY A 281 -17.00 1.31 11.47
N ASP A 282 -17.42 1.77 10.30
CA ASP A 282 -16.56 2.43 9.31
C ASP A 282 -15.65 3.54 9.86
N GLY A 283 -16.19 4.45 10.67
CA GLY A 283 -15.40 5.52 11.29
C GLY A 283 -14.32 4.97 12.24
N SER A 284 -14.63 3.92 13.00
CA SER A 284 -13.70 3.26 13.92
C SER A 284 -12.62 2.50 13.15
N PHE A 285 -13.03 1.74 12.14
CA PHE A 285 -12.14 1.03 11.22
C PHE A 285 -11.10 1.96 10.57
N LEU A 286 -11.52 3.14 10.11
CA LEU A 286 -10.62 4.10 9.44
C LEU A 286 -9.67 4.81 10.39
N MET A 287 -10.09 5.09 11.63
CA MET A 287 -9.24 5.76 12.63
C MET A 287 -7.92 5.01 12.87
N HIS A 288 -7.94 3.68 12.79
CA HIS A 288 -6.75 2.85 12.95
C HIS A 288 -6.60 1.82 11.82
N ALA A 289 -6.79 2.25 10.56
CA ALA A 289 -6.65 1.40 9.39
C ALA A 289 -5.30 0.66 9.33
N GLY A 290 -4.21 1.31 9.75
CA GLY A 290 -2.86 0.72 9.82
C GLY A 290 -2.75 -0.53 10.71
N ASN A 291 -3.62 -0.67 11.72
CA ASN A 291 -3.67 -1.90 12.52
C ASN A 291 -4.09 -3.10 11.68
N ASN A 292 -5.04 -2.92 10.76
CA ASN A 292 -5.48 -4.00 9.89
C ASN A 292 -4.36 -4.43 8.93
N VAL A 293 -3.50 -3.50 8.50
CA VAL A 293 -2.34 -3.80 7.65
C VAL A 293 -1.36 -4.73 8.36
N LEU A 294 -1.05 -4.49 9.63
CA LEU A 294 -0.06 -5.29 10.37
C LEU A 294 -0.64 -6.57 10.98
N LEU A 295 -1.92 -6.53 11.40
CA LEU A 295 -2.52 -7.64 12.13
C LEU A 295 -3.27 -8.63 11.23
N ALA A 296 -3.92 -8.19 10.14
CA ALA A 296 -4.85 -9.07 9.42
C ALA A 296 -4.17 -10.32 8.81
N GLY A 297 -2.93 -10.18 8.34
CA GLY A 297 -2.18 -11.30 7.76
C GLY A 297 -1.68 -12.32 8.79
N THR A 298 -1.62 -11.95 10.07
CA THR A 298 -1.15 -12.82 11.16
C THR A 298 -2.30 -13.30 12.05
N ALA A 299 -3.53 -12.82 11.80
CA ALA A 299 -4.66 -13.08 12.66
C ALA A 299 -5.02 -14.57 12.70
N PRO A 300 -5.40 -15.11 13.88
CA PRO A 300 -5.97 -16.45 13.96
C PRO A 300 -7.15 -16.63 13.00
N SER A 301 -7.23 -17.81 12.37
CA SER A 301 -8.20 -18.14 11.31
C SER A 301 -9.67 -18.17 11.75
N ASN A 302 -9.94 -17.97 13.03
CA ASN A 302 -11.27 -17.90 13.61
C ASN A 302 -11.76 -16.46 13.87
N LEU A 303 -11.00 -15.43 13.48
CA LEU A 303 -11.39 -14.03 13.61
C LEU A 303 -12.08 -13.50 12.35
N ILE A 304 -13.30 -12.99 12.52
CA ILE A 304 -14.11 -12.38 11.46
C ILE A 304 -14.31 -10.90 11.81
N HIS A 305 -13.76 -10.01 10.98
CA HIS A 305 -13.93 -8.57 11.12
C HIS A 305 -15.12 -8.09 10.30
N ILE A 306 -16.17 -7.60 10.96
CA ILE A 306 -17.34 -7.03 10.31
C ILE A 306 -17.30 -5.52 10.47
N VAL A 307 -17.22 -4.80 9.36
CA VAL A 307 -17.27 -3.34 9.31
C VAL A 307 -18.65 -2.92 8.82
N ILE A 308 -19.44 -2.34 9.71
CA ILE A 308 -20.73 -1.75 9.38
C ILE A 308 -20.49 -0.36 8.79
N TYR A 309 -20.83 -0.20 7.51
CA TYR A 309 -20.63 1.03 6.75
C TYR A 309 -21.96 1.75 6.54
N ASN A 310 -22.09 2.95 7.10
CA ASN A 310 -23.20 3.88 6.84
C ASN A 310 -22.72 5.24 6.29
N GLY A 311 -21.39 5.42 6.18
CA GLY A 311 -20.72 6.61 5.70
C GLY A 311 -20.77 7.80 6.65
N VAL A 312 -21.15 7.61 7.93
CA VAL A 312 -21.32 8.69 8.90
C VAL A 312 -20.93 8.28 10.33
N HIS A 313 -20.39 9.21 11.12
CA HIS A 313 -20.32 9.12 12.57
C HIS A 313 -21.70 9.31 13.20
N ALA A 314 -22.52 8.26 13.09
CA ALA A 314 -23.93 8.24 13.51
C ALA A 314 -24.12 8.67 14.98
N SER A 315 -23.25 8.21 15.87
CA SER A 315 -23.33 8.47 17.32
C SER A 315 -23.09 9.94 17.70
N THR A 316 -22.52 10.74 16.81
CA THR A 316 -22.12 12.14 17.09
C THR A 316 -22.88 13.14 16.21
N GLY A 317 -24.01 12.77 15.63
CA GLY A 317 -24.82 13.68 14.80
C GLY A 317 -24.70 13.47 13.29
N ASN A 318 -24.37 12.26 12.83
CA ASN A 318 -24.27 11.90 11.40
C ASN A 318 -23.23 12.71 10.61
N HIS A 319 -22.12 13.11 11.23
CA HIS A 319 -21.02 13.73 10.49
C HIS A 319 -20.47 12.75 9.45
N PRO A 320 -20.30 13.15 8.18
CA PRO A 320 -19.85 12.23 7.14
C PRO A 320 -18.44 11.71 7.43
N VAL A 321 -18.22 10.44 7.13
CA VAL A 321 -16.89 9.86 7.05
C VAL A 321 -16.26 10.32 5.72
N ALA A 322 -14.97 10.65 5.72
CA ALA A 322 -14.29 11.25 4.56
C ALA A 322 -14.12 10.29 3.36
N ILE A 323 -14.45 9.01 3.52
CA ILE A 323 -14.36 7.98 2.47
C ILE A 323 -15.75 7.52 2.05
N ARG A 324 -15.99 7.42 0.75
CA ARG A 324 -17.21 6.81 0.19
C ARG A 324 -17.09 5.29 0.18
N ARG A 325 -18.22 4.61 -0.02
CA ARG A 325 -18.33 3.14 0.04
C ARG A 325 -17.35 2.49 -0.93
N GLU A 326 -17.28 3.00 -2.15
CA GLU A 326 -16.47 2.47 -3.24
C GLU A 326 -14.97 2.58 -2.92
N ASN A 327 -14.57 3.69 -2.30
CA ASN A 327 -13.20 3.92 -1.88
C ASN A 327 -12.83 3.09 -0.63
N LEU A 328 -13.78 2.85 0.28
CA LEU A 328 -13.58 1.94 1.40
C LEU A 328 -13.40 0.50 0.92
N VAL A 329 -14.21 0.07 -0.05
CA VAL A 329 -14.07 -1.23 -0.72
C VAL A 329 -12.69 -1.33 -1.38
N ALA A 330 -12.27 -0.31 -2.14
CA ALA A 330 -10.95 -0.29 -2.77
C ALA A 330 -9.81 -0.39 -1.75
N LEU A 331 -9.88 0.37 -0.65
CA LEU A 331 -8.91 0.29 0.45
C LEU A 331 -8.90 -1.10 1.09
N ALA A 332 -10.07 -1.67 1.36
CA ALA A 332 -10.23 -2.99 1.95
C ALA A 332 -9.72 -4.13 1.06
N ARG A 333 -9.80 -3.99 -0.28
CA ARG A 333 -9.21 -4.96 -1.22
C ARG A 333 -7.69 -5.07 -1.04
N GLY A 334 -7.01 -3.99 -0.66
CA GLY A 334 -5.56 -3.97 -0.39
C GLY A 334 -5.13 -4.49 0.98
N LEU A 335 -6.06 -4.75 1.90
CA LEU A 335 -5.71 -5.24 3.24
C LEU A 335 -5.37 -6.73 3.23
N PRO A 336 -4.47 -7.23 4.10
CA PRO A 336 -3.99 -8.61 4.06
C PRO A 336 -4.94 -9.60 4.77
N TYR A 337 -6.25 -9.47 4.55
CA TYR A 337 -7.23 -10.51 4.93
C TYR A 337 -7.22 -11.65 3.90
N GLU A 338 -7.34 -12.88 4.37
CA GLU A 338 -7.49 -14.06 3.51
C GLU A 338 -8.79 -13.97 2.71
N GLN A 339 -9.91 -13.69 3.37
CA GLN A 339 -11.21 -13.57 2.72
C GLN A 339 -11.80 -12.18 2.88
N LYS A 340 -12.46 -11.70 1.83
CA LYS A 340 -13.07 -10.37 1.79
C LYS A 340 -14.46 -10.47 1.18
N PHE A 341 -15.45 -10.02 1.94
CA PHE A 341 -16.85 -9.98 1.54
C PHE A 341 -17.34 -8.53 1.56
N PHE A 342 -18.00 -8.12 0.49
CA PHE A 342 -18.66 -6.82 0.42
C PHE A 342 -20.15 -7.08 0.18
N VAL A 343 -20.98 -6.68 1.15
CA VAL A 343 -22.41 -7.05 1.20
C VAL A 343 -23.27 -5.81 1.48
N ASP A 344 -24.50 -5.76 0.96
CA ASP A 344 -25.44 -4.65 1.19
C ASP A 344 -26.87 -5.08 1.56
N ASP A 345 -27.10 -6.38 1.72
CA ASP A 345 -28.36 -6.97 2.14
C ASP A 345 -28.17 -8.07 3.20
N ALA A 346 -29.29 -8.58 3.74
CA ALA A 346 -29.27 -9.59 4.78
C ALA A 346 -28.73 -10.94 4.25
N GLU A 347 -29.13 -11.35 3.05
CA GLU A 347 -28.75 -12.64 2.46
C GLU A 347 -27.24 -12.71 2.19
N GLY A 348 -26.66 -11.66 1.61
CA GLY A 348 -25.23 -11.53 1.41
C GLY A 348 -24.46 -11.56 2.72
N LEU A 349 -24.94 -10.85 3.75
CA LEU A 349 -24.34 -10.89 5.09
C LEU A 349 -24.39 -12.29 5.72
N GLU A 350 -25.52 -12.98 5.61
CA GLU A 350 -25.63 -14.36 6.09
C GLU A 350 -24.65 -15.29 5.37
N ASN A 351 -24.58 -15.19 4.05
CA ASN A 351 -23.69 -15.99 3.22
C ASN A 351 -22.22 -15.69 3.54
N ALA A 352 -21.85 -14.42 3.68
CA ALA A 352 -20.51 -14.02 4.10
C ALA A 352 -20.14 -14.62 5.47
N CYS A 353 -21.02 -14.55 6.47
CA CYS A 353 -20.79 -15.14 7.78
C CYS A 353 -20.70 -16.68 7.75
N LYS A 354 -21.44 -17.36 6.87
CA LYS A 354 -21.37 -18.83 6.68
C LYS A 354 -20.10 -19.26 5.96
N CYS A 355 -19.66 -18.48 4.97
CA CYS A 355 -18.49 -18.78 4.15
C CYS A 355 -17.16 -18.36 4.78
N ALA A 356 -17.19 -17.46 5.77
CA ALA A 356 -16.02 -16.95 6.47
C ALA A 356 -15.15 -18.07 7.08
N LYS A 357 -13.91 -18.15 6.59
CA LYS A 357 -12.84 -19.07 6.99
C LYS A 357 -11.52 -18.31 6.91
N GLY A 358 -10.61 -18.55 7.85
CA GLY A 358 -9.38 -17.78 7.88
C GLY A 358 -9.62 -16.35 8.36
N SER A 359 -8.58 -15.52 8.29
CA SER A 359 -8.71 -14.08 8.56
C SER A 359 -9.68 -13.44 7.56
N THR A 360 -10.89 -13.08 8.02
CA THR A 360 -11.97 -12.62 7.13
C THR A 360 -12.37 -11.17 7.43
N LEU A 361 -12.53 -10.36 6.38
CA LEU A 361 -13.16 -9.05 6.42
C LEU A 361 -14.52 -9.09 5.73
N VAL A 362 -15.56 -8.56 6.39
CA VAL A 362 -16.89 -8.36 5.83
C VAL A 362 -17.24 -6.89 5.96
N ILE A 363 -17.41 -6.18 4.85
CA ILE A 363 -17.96 -4.83 4.87
C ILE A 363 -19.44 -4.91 4.53
N VAL A 364 -20.29 -4.51 5.46
CA VAL A 364 -21.75 -4.46 5.28
C VAL A 364 -22.22 -3.02 5.15
N ALA A 365 -22.73 -2.67 3.97
CA ALA A 365 -23.36 -1.37 3.77
C ALA A 365 -24.77 -1.38 4.39
N VAL A 366 -25.06 -0.39 5.21
CA VAL A 366 -26.37 -0.22 5.86
C VAL A 366 -26.91 1.19 5.63
N ASN A 367 -28.23 1.35 5.76
CA ASN A 367 -28.86 2.65 5.69
C ASN A 367 -28.47 3.56 6.88
N ARG A 368 -28.74 4.87 6.71
CA ARG A 368 -28.43 5.90 7.70
C ARG A 368 -29.56 6.13 8.72
N LEU A 369 -30.52 5.21 8.81
CA LEU A 369 -31.63 5.36 9.75
C LEU A 369 -31.08 5.29 11.18
N LEU A 370 -31.27 6.37 11.93
CA LEU A 370 -30.92 6.42 13.33
C LEU A 370 -32.10 5.95 14.17
N GLN A 371 -31.86 4.96 15.02
CA GLN A 371 -32.73 4.71 16.15
C GLN A 371 -32.38 5.70 17.26
N LYS A 372 -33.38 6.46 17.73
CA LYS A 372 -33.25 7.33 18.89
C LYS A 372 -33.26 6.50 20.19
N ASP A 373 -32.68 7.05 21.24
CA ASP A 373 -32.77 6.52 22.61
C ASP A 373 -32.22 5.09 22.81
N LEU A 374 -31.05 4.82 22.23
CA LEU A 374 -30.37 3.53 22.38
C LEU A 374 -29.87 3.32 23.82
N PRO A 375 -30.20 2.18 24.47
CA PRO A 375 -29.81 1.91 25.85
C PRO A 375 -28.31 1.63 25.96
N ALA A 376 -27.67 2.19 27.00
CA ALA A 376 -26.36 1.75 27.41
C ALA A 376 -26.45 0.45 28.23
N PRO A 377 -25.37 -0.38 28.28
CA PRO A 377 -25.29 -1.48 29.23
C PRO A 377 -25.57 -1.00 30.66
N SER A 378 -26.45 -1.69 31.38
CA SER A 378 -26.76 -1.35 32.78
C SER A 378 -25.73 -1.92 33.76
N GLU A 379 -25.04 -2.97 33.35
CA GLU A 379 -23.97 -3.61 34.10
C GLU A 379 -22.72 -2.72 34.13
N SER A 380 -21.99 -2.75 35.23
CA SER A 380 -20.69 -2.07 35.33
C SER A 380 -19.68 -2.67 34.35
N PRO A 381 -18.66 -1.92 33.91
CA PRO A 381 -17.67 -2.45 32.98
C PRO A 381 -16.93 -3.68 33.56
N HIS A 382 -16.70 -3.72 34.87
CA HIS A 382 -16.15 -4.90 35.56
C HIS A 382 -17.04 -6.14 35.46
N GLU A 383 -18.35 -5.99 35.61
CA GLU A 383 -19.29 -7.09 35.45
C GLU A 383 -19.30 -7.59 34.01
N LEU A 384 -19.36 -6.69 33.03
CA LEU A 384 -19.28 -7.02 31.60
C LEU A 384 -18.00 -7.82 31.29
N LYS A 385 -16.84 -7.35 31.77
CA LYS A 385 -15.56 -8.06 31.65
C LYS A 385 -15.64 -9.46 32.27
N ASN A 386 -16.01 -9.54 33.54
CA ASN A 386 -15.94 -10.79 34.30
C ASN A 386 -16.90 -11.84 33.72
N VAL A 387 -18.07 -11.42 33.27
CA VAL A 387 -19.07 -12.29 32.66
C VAL A 387 -18.58 -12.80 31.29
N PHE A 388 -17.92 -11.96 30.49
CA PHE A 388 -17.26 -12.38 29.24
C PHE A 388 -16.09 -13.35 29.48
N MET A 389 -15.20 -13.05 30.44
CA MET A 389 -14.09 -13.96 30.80
C MET A 389 -14.60 -15.32 31.32
N ARG A 390 -15.71 -15.33 32.07
CA ARG A 390 -16.32 -16.58 32.54
C ARG A 390 -16.86 -17.43 31.41
N SER A 391 -17.45 -16.85 30.36
CA SER A 391 -17.98 -17.66 29.24
C SER A 391 -16.87 -18.43 28.51
N LEU A 392 -15.65 -17.90 28.47
CA LEU A 392 -14.48 -18.56 27.88
C LEU A 392 -14.05 -19.82 28.67
N LEU A 393 -14.20 -19.81 30.00
CA LEU A 393 -13.83 -20.93 30.87
C LEU A 393 -14.82 -22.11 30.78
N TYR A 394 -16.13 -21.85 30.63
CA TYR A 394 -17.12 -22.92 30.53
C TYR A 394 -17.07 -23.66 29.18
N MET A 395 -16.64 -23.00 28.12
CA MET A 395 -16.55 -23.58 26.77
C MET A 395 -15.31 -24.48 26.57
N SER A 396 -14.29 -24.36 27.43
CA SER A 396 -13.09 -25.20 27.40
C SER A 396 -13.26 -26.53 28.16
N SER A 397 -14.24 -26.63 29.07
CA SER A 397 -14.52 -27.83 29.87
C SER A 397 -15.40 -28.90 29.20
N SER A 398 -15.96 -28.65 28.01
CA SER A 398 -16.91 -29.57 27.33
C SER A 398 -16.29 -30.43 26.22
N ILE A 399 -14.96 -30.54 26.13
CA ILE A 399 -14.26 -31.38 25.15
C ILE A 399 -13.76 -32.65 25.83
N THR A 400 -14.36 -33.80 25.50
CA THR A 400 -13.84 -35.13 25.89
C THR A 400 -12.43 -35.34 25.31
N PRO A 401 -11.48 -35.96 26.05
CA PRO A 401 -10.12 -36.14 25.55
C PRO A 401 -10.11 -37.16 24.40
N ARG A 402 -9.53 -36.79 23.25
CA ARG A 402 -9.16 -37.77 22.21
C ARG A 402 -7.95 -38.58 22.69
N PRO A 403 -7.82 -39.87 22.28
CA PRO A 403 -6.71 -40.72 22.72
C PRO A 403 -5.38 -40.19 22.20
N GLN A 404 -4.35 -40.22 23.05
CA GLN A 404 -2.98 -39.87 22.68
C GLN A 404 -2.44 -40.79 21.58
N CYS A 405 -1.93 -40.21 20.49
CA CYS A 405 -1.16 -40.91 19.48
C CYS A 405 0.29 -41.12 19.98
N PRO A 406 0.95 -42.27 19.72
CA PRO A 406 2.20 -42.63 20.37
C PRO A 406 3.41 -41.89 19.76
N GLN A 407 4.35 -41.51 20.63
CA GLN A 407 5.64 -40.91 20.27
C GLN A 407 6.54 -41.90 19.47
N PRO A 408 7.27 -41.46 18.43
CA PRO A 408 8.25 -42.30 17.76
C PRO A 408 9.57 -42.39 18.56
N ARG A 409 10.16 -43.60 18.57
CA ARG A 409 11.49 -43.90 19.14
C ARG A 409 12.62 -43.48 18.18
N PRO A 410 13.85 -43.23 18.70
CA PRO A 410 14.99 -42.78 17.90
C PRO A 410 15.63 -43.94 17.13
N SER A 411 16.10 -43.68 15.90
CA SER A 411 16.94 -44.59 15.12
C SER A 411 18.30 -43.98 14.82
N GLU A 412 19.30 -44.85 14.85
CA GLU A 412 20.74 -44.59 14.88
C GLU A 412 21.36 -44.14 13.55
N SER A 413 22.54 -43.52 13.73
CA SER A 413 23.63 -43.14 12.83
C SER A 413 23.75 -43.77 11.42
N SER A 414 24.21 -42.95 10.46
CA SER A 414 25.48 -43.21 9.76
C SER A 414 26.08 -41.94 9.13
N ASN A 415 27.39 -41.79 9.34
CA ASN A 415 28.29 -40.78 8.78
C ASN A 415 28.54 -41.01 7.27
N THR A 416 28.74 -39.93 6.51
CA THR A 416 29.94 -39.74 5.67
C THR A 416 30.17 -38.26 5.34
N ALA A 417 31.41 -37.82 5.51
CA ALA A 417 31.91 -36.47 5.26
C ALA A 417 32.64 -36.38 3.91
N ARG A 418 32.72 -35.16 3.35
CA ARG A 418 33.79 -34.57 2.49
C ARG A 418 33.36 -33.12 2.14
N SER A 419 33.97 -32.06 2.71
CA SER A 419 35.13 -31.28 2.19
C SER A 419 34.99 -30.96 0.68
N THR A 420 34.97 -29.71 0.24
CA THR A 420 36.11 -28.77 0.29
C THR A 420 35.72 -27.28 0.30
N ASP A 421 36.68 -26.53 0.82
CA ASP A 421 36.87 -25.08 0.96
C ASP A 421 37.06 -24.32 -0.37
N GLU A 422 37.31 -23.00 -0.24
CA GLU A 422 37.60 -21.93 -1.23
C GLU A 422 36.37 -21.04 -1.52
N GLY A 423 36.30 -19.75 -1.20
CA GLY A 423 37.30 -18.75 -0.81
C GLY A 423 37.10 -17.52 -1.69
N MET A 424 36.55 -16.41 -1.16
CA MET A 424 36.72 -15.09 -1.78
C MET A 424 36.48 -13.96 -0.77
N THR A 425 37.56 -13.24 -0.49
CA THR A 425 37.62 -11.96 0.21
C THR A 425 37.37 -10.79 -0.75
N ALA A 426 36.77 -9.73 -0.18
CA ALA A 426 36.84 -8.30 -0.56
C ALA A 426 36.08 -7.82 -1.82
N GLU A 427 35.07 -6.97 -1.65
CA GLU A 427 35.19 -5.51 -1.86
C GLU A 427 33.91 -4.79 -1.41
N VAL A 428 34.10 -3.71 -0.65
CA VAL A 428 33.10 -2.75 -0.19
C VAL A 428 33.07 -1.57 -1.19
N ASP A 429 31.92 -0.89 -1.27
CA ASP A 429 31.61 0.38 -1.94
C ASP A 429 31.06 0.34 -3.38
N LYS A 430 29.73 0.51 -3.51
CA LYS A 430 29.14 1.63 -4.30
C LYS A 430 27.63 1.82 -4.11
N ALA A 431 27.28 3.10 -4.03
CA ALA A 431 25.97 3.69 -3.82
C ALA A 431 24.80 3.14 -4.67
N THR A 432 23.64 3.12 -4.02
CA THR A 432 22.26 2.99 -4.49
C THR A 432 22.00 3.63 -5.86
N LYS A 433 21.51 2.82 -6.81
CA LYS A 433 20.92 3.28 -8.07
C LYS A 433 19.57 2.60 -8.30
N VAL A 434 18.57 3.43 -8.58
CA VAL A 434 17.19 3.07 -8.91
C VAL A 434 17.18 2.41 -10.29
N ASN A 435 17.07 1.09 -10.35
CA ASN A 435 16.75 0.38 -11.60
C ASN A 435 15.24 0.42 -11.79
N LEU A 436 14.79 1.03 -12.89
CA LEU A 436 13.57 0.64 -13.61
C LEU A 436 14.04 -0.32 -14.69
N GLY A 437 13.31 -1.42 -14.92
CA GLY A 437 13.70 -2.54 -15.79
C GLY A 437 14.68 -2.19 -16.92
N ILE A 438 15.76 -2.98 -17.01
CA ILE A 438 16.90 -2.76 -17.90
C ILE A 438 16.39 -2.67 -19.36
N PRO A 439 16.46 -1.52 -20.04
CA PRO A 439 16.43 -1.50 -21.49
C PRO A 439 17.62 -2.34 -21.95
N SER A 440 17.39 -3.27 -22.88
CA SER A 440 18.37 -4.28 -23.31
C SER A 440 19.79 -3.71 -23.38
N GLU A 441 20.73 -4.42 -22.74
CA GLU A 441 22.17 -4.18 -22.86
C GLU A 441 22.57 -4.31 -24.32
N HIS A 442 22.44 -3.22 -25.06
CA HIS A 442 22.87 -3.16 -26.44
C HIS A 442 24.32 -2.72 -26.43
N GLU A 443 25.23 -3.61 -26.79
CA GLU A 443 26.49 -3.14 -27.33
C GLU A 443 26.19 -2.39 -28.65
N PRO A 444 26.82 -1.25 -28.92
CA PRO A 444 26.50 -0.45 -30.09
C PRO A 444 27.05 -1.18 -31.32
N ARG A 445 26.16 -1.79 -32.08
CA ARG A 445 26.50 -2.60 -33.26
C ARG A 445 25.86 -2.01 -34.50
N ALA A 446 26.62 -2.00 -35.60
CA ALA A 446 26.15 -1.55 -36.91
C ALA A 446 25.22 -2.57 -37.60
N GLU A 447 25.15 -3.79 -37.05
CA GLU A 447 24.27 -4.87 -37.49
C GLU A 447 23.36 -5.30 -36.32
N ALA A 448 22.22 -5.88 -36.67
CA ALA A 448 21.28 -6.42 -35.69
C ALA A 448 21.90 -7.58 -34.90
N ASP A 449 21.40 -7.82 -33.69
CA ASP A 449 21.85 -8.93 -32.85
C ASP A 449 21.58 -10.28 -33.51
N TYR A 450 22.58 -11.16 -33.53
CA TYR A 450 22.52 -12.45 -34.22
C TYR A 450 21.41 -13.34 -33.66
N ASP A 451 21.26 -13.39 -32.33
CA ASP A 451 20.30 -14.27 -31.66
C ASP A 451 18.87 -13.80 -31.91
N GLU A 452 18.66 -12.48 -32.00
CA GLU A 452 17.35 -11.90 -32.35
C GLU A 452 16.96 -12.19 -33.81
N VAL A 453 17.93 -12.23 -34.72
CA VAL A 453 17.70 -12.54 -36.15
C VAL A 453 17.46 -14.02 -36.38
N HIS A 454 18.19 -14.90 -35.68
CA HIS A 454 18.21 -16.34 -35.94
C HIS A 454 17.44 -17.19 -34.92
N GLY A 455 17.05 -16.60 -33.78
CA GLY A 455 16.45 -17.31 -32.65
C GLY A 455 17.49 -18.03 -31.80
N THR A 456 17.07 -18.45 -30.61
CA THR A 456 17.83 -19.29 -29.69
C THR A 456 17.09 -20.60 -29.41
N GLU A 457 17.63 -21.47 -28.54
CA GLU A 457 16.90 -22.66 -28.07
C GLU A 457 15.62 -22.29 -27.30
N ASP A 458 15.63 -21.15 -26.60
CA ASP A 458 14.53 -20.71 -25.73
C ASP A 458 13.53 -19.78 -26.42
N TYR A 459 13.92 -19.10 -27.50
CA TYR A 459 13.10 -18.07 -28.16
C TYR A 459 13.17 -18.14 -29.69
N PRO A 460 12.03 -18.00 -30.40
CA PRO A 460 12.02 -17.99 -31.86
C PRO A 460 12.71 -16.73 -32.42
N PRO A 461 13.17 -16.76 -33.70
CA PRO A 461 13.66 -15.56 -34.38
C PRO A 461 12.58 -14.48 -34.46
N CYS A 462 12.99 -13.21 -34.40
CA CYS A 462 12.11 -12.06 -34.55
C CYS A 462 11.31 -12.13 -35.87
N LEU A 463 10.01 -11.84 -35.81
CA LEU A 463 9.14 -11.87 -36.99
C LEU A 463 9.49 -10.80 -38.03
N TYR A 464 10.13 -9.70 -37.61
CA TYR A 464 10.41 -8.53 -38.44
C TYR A 464 11.87 -8.05 -38.26
N PRO A 465 12.88 -8.85 -38.67
CA PRO A 465 14.29 -8.58 -38.40
C PRO A 465 14.79 -7.25 -39.00
N GLN A 466 14.15 -6.75 -40.06
CA GLN A 466 14.47 -5.45 -40.66
C GLN A 466 14.19 -4.24 -39.74
N TYR A 467 13.40 -4.43 -38.67
CA TYR A 467 13.12 -3.40 -37.66
C TYR A 467 13.97 -3.54 -36.40
N LEU A 468 14.85 -4.54 -36.32
CA LEU A 468 15.74 -4.71 -35.17
C LEU A 468 16.63 -3.48 -35.01
N PRO A 469 16.84 -3.03 -33.76
CA PRO A 469 17.58 -1.81 -33.50
C PRO A 469 19.08 -2.00 -33.80
N VAL A 470 19.66 -1.03 -34.52
CA VAL A 470 21.11 -0.87 -34.69
C VAL A 470 21.57 0.49 -34.16
N TRP A 471 22.88 0.61 -33.94
CA TRP A 471 23.55 1.85 -33.58
C TRP A 471 24.65 2.14 -34.61
N GLU A 472 24.52 3.24 -35.35
CA GLU A 472 25.56 3.71 -36.29
C GLU A 472 26.92 3.78 -35.58
N SER A 473 27.98 3.22 -36.19
CA SER A 473 29.33 3.22 -35.66
C SER A 473 30.29 4.00 -36.58
N PRO A 474 31.08 4.97 -36.06
CA PRO A 474 31.07 5.44 -34.67
C PRO A 474 29.77 6.19 -34.34
N GLN A 475 29.32 6.03 -33.08
CA GLN A 475 28.03 6.51 -32.55
C GLN A 475 27.66 7.91 -33.04
N ALA A 476 26.56 8.02 -33.80
CA ALA A 476 26.02 9.31 -34.20
C ALA A 476 25.60 10.11 -32.96
N LYS A 477 26.41 11.12 -32.61
CA LYS A 477 26.03 12.16 -31.65
C LYS A 477 25.28 13.26 -32.39
N TYR A 478 24.07 13.55 -31.93
CA TYR A 478 23.27 14.65 -32.41
C TYR A 478 23.59 15.92 -31.63
N GLY A 479 23.66 17.04 -32.35
CA GLY A 479 23.71 18.35 -31.72
C GLY A 479 22.45 18.67 -30.91
N PRO A 480 22.46 19.80 -30.19
CA PRO A 480 21.27 20.31 -29.52
C PRO A 480 20.15 20.54 -30.54
N LEU A 481 18.92 20.39 -30.07
CA LEU A 481 17.75 20.62 -30.89
C LEU A 481 17.59 22.11 -31.17
N GLU A 482 17.73 22.50 -32.42
CA GLU A 482 17.47 23.87 -32.84
C GLU A 482 15.96 24.12 -32.93
N PRO A 483 15.47 25.23 -32.32
CA PRO A 483 14.12 25.70 -32.56
C PRO A 483 13.89 25.97 -34.04
N PHE A 484 12.70 25.68 -34.52
CA PHE A 484 12.31 25.99 -35.89
C PHE A 484 10.88 26.52 -35.90
N ASN A 485 10.55 27.31 -36.92
CA ASN A 485 9.19 27.77 -37.11
C ASN A 485 8.32 26.60 -37.61
N TYR A 486 7.35 26.20 -36.81
CA TYR A 486 6.40 25.14 -37.16
C TYR A 486 5.04 25.77 -37.48
N ALA A 487 4.54 25.53 -38.69
CA ALA A 487 3.17 25.85 -39.05
C ALA A 487 2.31 24.59 -38.85
N GLU A 488 1.32 24.68 -37.96
CA GLU A 488 0.39 23.58 -37.68
C GLU A 488 -0.45 23.27 -38.93
N ARG A 489 -0.14 22.14 -39.58
CA ARG A 489 -0.78 21.75 -40.85
C ARG A 489 -2.27 21.45 -40.65
N ALA A 490 -2.68 21.03 -39.45
CA ALA A 490 -4.08 20.84 -39.14
C ALA A 490 -4.91 22.13 -39.26
N LEU A 491 -4.31 23.31 -39.05
CA LEU A 491 -4.98 24.61 -39.24
C LEU A 491 -5.24 24.93 -40.73
N ALA A 492 -4.54 24.25 -41.64
CA ALA A 492 -4.71 24.36 -43.09
C ALA A 492 -5.45 23.15 -43.69
N ALA A 493 -5.98 22.24 -42.87
CA ALA A 493 -6.69 21.07 -43.34
C ALA A 493 -7.99 21.46 -44.06
N ASP A 494 -8.16 20.96 -45.28
CA ASP A 494 -9.38 21.16 -46.05
C ASP A 494 -10.49 20.26 -45.49
N SER A 495 -11.43 20.88 -44.76
CA SER A 495 -12.60 20.21 -44.17
C SER A 495 -13.51 19.48 -45.18
N THR A 496 -13.29 19.66 -46.49
CA THR A 496 -14.05 18.98 -47.55
C THR A 496 -13.50 17.61 -47.95
N PHE A 497 -12.26 17.27 -47.56
CA PHE A 497 -11.74 15.91 -47.75
C PHE A 497 -12.48 14.95 -46.82
N ARG A 498 -13.29 14.04 -47.41
CA ARG A 498 -13.92 12.94 -46.68
C ARG A 498 -12.85 11.91 -46.32
N GLU A 499 -12.75 11.64 -45.02
CA GLU A 499 -12.03 10.56 -44.33
C GLU A 499 -10.90 9.88 -45.12
N LEU A 500 -9.66 10.07 -44.65
CA LEU A 500 -8.45 9.36 -45.10
C LEU A 500 -8.50 7.84 -44.88
N LEU A 501 -9.63 7.32 -44.39
CA LEU A 501 -9.80 5.95 -43.98
C LEU A 501 -10.31 5.10 -45.15
N PRO A 502 -9.70 3.92 -45.41
CA PRO A 502 -10.21 3.01 -46.43
C PRO A 502 -11.64 2.57 -46.08
N SER A 503 -12.44 2.28 -47.11
CA SER A 503 -13.81 1.78 -46.98
C SER A 503 -13.85 0.57 -46.04
N GLY A 504 -14.57 0.69 -44.92
CA GLY A 504 -14.68 -0.36 -43.90
C GLY A 504 -13.93 -0.07 -42.59
N SER A 505 -13.27 1.08 -42.48
CA SER A 505 -12.65 1.51 -41.22
C SER A 505 -13.70 1.87 -40.18
N GLU A 506 -13.52 1.38 -38.95
CA GLU A 506 -14.41 1.65 -37.82
C GLU A 506 -13.77 2.70 -36.91
N LEU A 507 -14.28 3.93 -36.93
CA LEU A 507 -13.87 4.98 -35.99
C LEU A 507 -14.60 4.80 -34.67
N ARG A 508 -13.86 4.66 -33.56
CA ARG A 508 -14.41 4.56 -32.21
C ARG A 508 -13.91 5.68 -31.32
N ASN A 509 -14.83 6.55 -30.89
CA ASN A 509 -14.55 7.51 -29.82
C ASN A 509 -14.51 6.76 -28.49
N LEU A 510 -13.31 6.63 -27.92
CA LEU A 510 -13.05 5.73 -26.79
C LEU A 510 -13.72 6.18 -25.49
N THR A 511 -14.02 7.46 -25.32
CA THR A 511 -14.84 7.95 -24.19
C THR A 511 -15.73 9.11 -24.63
N ALA A 512 -16.81 9.35 -23.87
CA ALA A 512 -17.72 10.49 -24.09
C ALA A 512 -17.14 11.84 -23.66
N THR A 513 -15.96 11.86 -23.01
CA THR A 513 -15.36 13.06 -22.39
C THR A 513 -13.94 13.37 -22.87
N LEU A 514 -13.32 12.48 -23.65
CA LEU A 514 -12.07 12.74 -24.36
C LEU A 514 -12.33 13.83 -25.39
N GLY A 515 -11.80 15.04 -25.14
CA GLY A 515 -11.87 16.13 -26.11
C GLY A 515 -10.65 16.19 -27.05
N ALA A 516 -9.78 15.17 -27.00
CA ALA A 516 -8.66 14.99 -27.92
C ALA A 516 -8.62 13.55 -28.47
N GLU A 517 -8.17 13.46 -29.72
CA GLU A 517 -8.34 12.30 -30.62
C GLU A 517 -7.24 11.25 -30.39
N VAL A 518 -7.45 10.27 -29.51
CA VAL A 518 -6.69 9.00 -29.56
C VAL A 518 -7.34 8.13 -30.62
N SER A 519 -6.64 7.91 -31.74
CA SER A 519 -7.12 7.06 -32.82
C SER A 519 -6.38 5.72 -32.79
N VAL A 520 -7.14 4.63 -32.72
CA VAL A 520 -6.61 3.27 -32.70
C VAL A 520 -7.09 2.54 -33.95
N PHE A 521 -6.13 2.07 -34.75
CA PHE A 521 -6.39 1.32 -35.98
C PHE A 521 -5.82 -0.09 -35.82
N HIS A 522 -6.68 -1.10 -35.87
CA HIS A 522 -6.25 -2.49 -35.78
C HIS A 522 -6.01 -3.09 -37.17
N ASN A 523 -5.26 -4.20 -37.22
CA ASN A 523 -5.00 -4.99 -38.43
C ASN A 523 -4.34 -4.20 -39.59
N GLN A 524 -3.49 -3.23 -39.26
CA GLN A 524 -2.74 -2.46 -40.25
C GLN A 524 -1.55 -3.26 -40.77
N ASP A 525 -1.24 -3.12 -42.06
CA ASP A 525 -0.24 -3.90 -42.79
C ASP A 525 1.10 -3.18 -42.99
N PHE A 526 1.38 -2.17 -42.16
CA PHE A 526 2.63 -1.41 -42.12
C PHE A 526 3.93 -2.25 -42.20
N PRO A 527 4.11 -3.44 -41.58
CA PRO A 527 5.35 -4.20 -41.66
C PRO A 527 5.61 -4.76 -43.06
N LYS A 528 4.57 -4.82 -43.91
CA LYS A 528 4.67 -5.25 -45.31
C LYS A 528 5.10 -4.11 -46.24
N LEU A 529 5.01 -2.86 -45.79
CA LEU A 529 5.47 -1.69 -46.53
C LEU A 529 6.98 -1.50 -46.36
N PRO A 530 7.70 -1.00 -47.38
CA PRO A 530 9.08 -0.56 -47.20
C PRO A 530 9.17 0.52 -46.11
N ILE A 531 10.15 0.41 -45.21
CA ILE A 531 10.31 1.33 -44.06
C ILE A 531 10.32 2.81 -44.50
N GLY A 532 11.00 3.12 -45.61
CA GLY A 532 11.03 4.47 -46.19
C GLY A 532 9.65 5.05 -46.51
N GLN A 533 8.69 4.24 -46.96
CA GLN A 533 7.33 4.71 -47.23
C GLN A 533 6.59 5.11 -45.94
N ILE A 534 6.82 4.39 -44.84
CA ILE A 534 6.24 4.73 -43.54
C ILE A 534 6.86 6.03 -43.01
N VAL A 535 8.18 6.19 -43.19
CA VAL A 535 8.89 7.42 -42.84
C VAL A 535 8.33 8.60 -43.65
N ASP A 536 8.09 8.43 -44.95
CA ASP A 536 7.49 9.45 -45.81
C ASP A 536 6.06 9.80 -45.40
N TYR A 537 5.26 8.77 -45.06
CA TYR A 537 3.91 8.96 -44.53
C TYR A 537 3.93 9.80 -43.26
N CYS A 538 4.81 9.49 -42.31
CA CYS A 538 4.94 10.29 -41.10
C CYS A 538 5.43 11.70 -41.46
N ARG A 539 6.43 11.84 -42.33
CA ARG A 539 7.01 13.15 -42.72
C ARG A 539 5.97 14.12 -43.30
N TYR A 540 4.86 13.61 -43.82
CA TYR A 540 3.72 14.42 -44.23
C TYR A 540 3.13 15.29 -43.10
N PHE A 541 3.10 14.82 -41.85
CA PHE A 541 2.52 15.57 -40.73
C PHE A 541 3.50 16.59 -40.12
N GLY A 542 4.78 16.55 -40.51
CA GLY A 542 5.78 17.53 -40.09
C GLY A 542 7.20 16.99 -39.98
N ARG A 543 8.06 17.74 -39.29
CA ARG A 543 9.46 17.36 -39.06
C ARG A 543 9.55 16.18 -38.10
N LEU A 544 10.22 15.11 -38.54
CA LEU A 544 10.42 13.89 -37.75
C LEU A 544 11.42 14.13 -36.62
N PHE A 545 11.11 13.60 -35.43
CA PHE A 545 11.94 13.71 -34.25
C PHE A 545 13.01 12.62 -34.19
N LEU A 546 14.27 13.02 -33.99
CA LEU A 546 15.39 12.10 -33.73
C LEU A 546 15.52 11.87 -32.22
N HIS A 547 15.17 10.66 -31.77
CA HIS A 547 15.19 10.30 -30.36
C HIS A 547 16.61 10.26 -29.77
N SER A 548 16.74 10.63 -28.50
CA SER A 548 18.04 10.81 -27.83
C SER A 548 18.66 9.52 -27.31
N HIS A 549 17.90 8.42 -27.12
CA HIS A 549 18.38 7.26 -26.34
C HIS A 549 18.21 5.86 -26.98
N SER A 550 17.34 5.71 -27.99
CA SER A 550 16.93 4.37 -28.48
C SER A 550 17.81 3.87 -29.64
N GLY A 551 17.67 2.60 -30.05
CA GLY A 551 18.15 2.15 -31.37
C GLY A 551 17.15 2.49 -32.48
N PHE A 552 17.54 2.24 -33.73
CA PHE A 552 16.73 2.49 -34.93
C PHE A 552 16.95 1.39 -35.97
N PRO A 553 15.99 1.14 -36.90
CA PRO A 553 16.22 0.26 -38.04
C PRO A 553 17.35 0.81 -38.91
N LYS A 554 18.17 -0.07 -39.47
CA LYS A 554 19.34 0.31 -40.27
C LYS A 554 18.96 1.29 -41.38
N GLY A 555 19.61 2.46 -41.38
CA GLY A 555 19.37 3.53 -42.38
C GLY A 555 18.13 4.41 -42.12
N HIS A 556 17.41 4.22 -41.01
CA HIS A 556 16.19 4.96 -40.68
C HIS A 556 16.22 5.54 -39.24
N PRO A 557 17.13 6.47 -38.93
CA PRO A 557 17.32 7.03 -37.58
C PRO A 557 16.11 7.80 -37.03
N GLU A 558 15.14 8.14 -37.89
CA GLU A 558 13.88 8.79 -37.50
C GLU A 558 12.91 7.85 -36.76
N ILE A 559 13.14 6.54 -36.82
CA ILE A 559 12.29 5.56 -36.14
C ILE A 559 12.90 5.22 -34.79
N HIS A 560 12.08 5.32 -33.74
CA HIS A 560 12.41 4.87 -32.41
C HIS A 560 11.92 3.43 -32.24
N ILE A 561 12.77 2.53 -31.79
CA ILE A 561 12.36 1.15 -31.48
C ILE A 561 12.24 0.97 -29.96
N VAL A 562 11.04 0.64 -29.48
CA VAL A 562 10.82 0.08 -28.15
C VAL A 562 10.92 -1.43 -28.30
N HIS A 563 12.04 -2.01 -27.87
CA HIS A 563 12.33 -3.44 -28.01
C HIS A 563 12.67 -4.04 -26.65
N SER A 564 12.17 -5.25 -26.38
CA SER A 564 12.52 -6.05 -25.21
C SER A 564 13.09 -7.36 -25.71
N ARG A 565 14.38 -7.60 -25.45
CA ARG A 565 15.09 -8.83 -25.85
C ARG A 565 14.42 -10.07 -25.28
N ALA A 566 14.56 -11.19 -25.98
CA ALA A 566 14.39 -12.52 -25.41
C ALA A 566 15.08 -12.65 -24.03
N GLY A 567 14.35 -13.09 -23.00
CA GLY A 567 14.83 -13.22 -21.62
C GLY A 567 14.84 -11.92 -20.80
N ASN A 568 14.56 -10.76 -21.41
CA ASN A 568 14.47 -9.49 -20.69
C ASN A 568 13.10 -9.38 -19.98
N THR A 569 13.07 -9.80 -18.73
CA THR A 569 11.90 -9.66 -17.85
C THR A 569 12.14 -8.52 -16.87
N LEU A 570 11.07 -7.81 -16.47
CA LEU A 570 11.15 -6.94 -15.31
C LEU A 570 11.61 -7.80 -14.13
N SER A 571 12.83 -7.54 -13.67
CA SER A 571 13.53 -8.48 -12.82
C SER A 571 12.80 -8.62 -11.47
N PRO A 572 12.79 -9.80 -10.84
CA PRO A 572 12.25 -9.97 -9.49
C PRO A 572 12.83 -8.94 -8.50
N GLU A 573 14.07 -8.50 -8.72
CA GLU A 573 14.75 -7.46 -7.94
C GLU A 573 14.13 -6.07 -8.15
N PHE A 574 13.62 -5.76 -9.34
CA PHE A 574 12.84 -4.54 -9.56
C PHE A 574 11.60 -4.53 -8.67
N PHE A 575 10.83 -5.63 -8.69
CA PHE A 575 9.60 -5.74 -7.89
C PHE A 575 9.84 -6.10 -6.42
N ALA A 576 11.06 -6.50 -6.03
CA ALA A 576 11.47 -6.58 -4.64
C ALA A 576 11.48 -5.20 -3.96
N MET A 577 11.76 -4.14 -4.74
CA MET A 577 11.86 -2.77 -4.25
C MET A 577 10.72 -1.86 -4.71
N HIS A 578 9.92 -2.29 -5.68
CA HIS A 578 8.84 -1.49 -6.28
C HIS A 578 7.54 -2.28 -6.33
N THR A 579 6.43 -1.63 -5.98
CA THR A 579 5.10 -2.24 -6.00
C THR A 579 4.44 -2.22 -7.37
N HIS A 580 4.97 -1.45 -8.32
CA HIS A 580 4.49 -1.36 -9.71
C HIS A 580 5.58 -0.81 -10.64
N SER A 581 5.44 -1.06 -11.94
CA SER A 581 6.28 -0.46 -12.99
C SER A 581 5.63 0.75 -13.68
N MET A 582 4.53 1.29 -13.13
CA MET A 582 3.79 2.40 -13.73
C MET A 582 4.65 3.67 -13.90
N ALA A 583 4.72 4.18 -15.13
CA ALA A 583 5.42 5.41 -15.48
C ALA A 583 4.55 6.34 -16.36
N TRP A 584 3.83 7.27 -15.71
CA TRP A 584 3.06 8.32 -16.39
C TRP A 584 3.97 9.40 -16.96
N HIS A 585 3.85 9.69 -18.25
CA HIS A 585 4.65 10.73 -18.90
C HIS A 585 3.98 11.36 -20.12
N SER A 586 4.38 12.58 -20.45
CA SER A 586 4.24 13.14 -21.80
C SER A 586 5.59 13.01 -22.51
N ASP A 587 5.55 12.48 -23.71
CA ASP A 587 6.71 12.09 -24.50
C ASP A 587 7.68 13.26 -24.76
N ASN A 588 8.93 13.12 -24.32
CA ASN A 588 9.99 14.14 -24.48
C ASN A 588 9.56 15.56 -24.06
N SER A 589 8.74 15.68 -23.01
CA SER A 589 8.27 16.97 -22.49
C SER A 589 9.37 17.93 -21.99
N PHE A 590 10.63 17.48 -21.98
CA PHE A 590 11.83 18.26 -21.65
C PHE A 590 12.47 18.94 -22.86
N ASP A 591 11.95 18.75 -24.08
CA ASP A 591 12.48 19.44 -25.25
C ASP A 591 11.89 20.85 -25.36
N VAL A 592 12.68 21.82 -25.82
CA VAL A 592 12.23 23.21 -26.00
C VAL A 592 10.97 23.28 -26.89
N GLN A 593 10.91 22.43 -27.91
CA GLN A 593 9.72 22.21 -28.73
C GLN A 593 9.36 20.71 -28.66
N PRO A 594 8.51 20.30 -27.70
CA PRO A 594 8.13 18.91 -27.52
C PRO A 594 7.45 18.33 -28.75
N PRO A 595 7.42 17.00 -28.87
CA PRO A 595 6.46 16.30 -29.71
C PRO A 595 5.03 16.88 -29.65
N GLY A 596 4.38 17.03 -30.80
CA GLY A 596 2.98 17.36 -30.99
C GLY A 596 2.16 16.09 -31.21
N VAL A 597 2.51 15.26 -32.18
CA VAL A 597 1.81 13.98 -32.45
C VAL A 597 2.81 12.83 -32.47
N THR A 598 2.42 11.67 -31.97
CA THR A 598 3.23 10.43 -32.01
C THR A 598 2.45 9.30 -32.67
N PHE A 599 3.13 8.51 -33.50
CA PHE A 599 2.61 7.29 -34.11
C PHE A 599 3.27 6.08 -33.45
N LEU A 600 2.49 5.25 -32.76
CA LEU A 600 2.95 3.99 -32.20
C LEU A 600 2.40 2.84 -33.02
N TYR A 601 3.27 1.92 -33.43
CA TYR A 601 2.89 0.76 -34.19
C TYR A 601 3.39 -0.53 -33.54
N ALA A 602 2.44 -1.41 -33.22
CA ALA A 602 2.71 -2.74 -32.67
C ALA A 602 3.09 -3.71 -33.80
N LEU A 603 4.39 -3.95 -33.97
CA LEU A 603 4.91 -5.01 -34.82
C LEU A 603 4.55 -6.38 -34.25
N GLU A 604 4.99 -6.60 -33.02
CA GLU A 604 4.85 -7.85 -32.28
C GLU A 604 4.59 -7.49 -30.83
N VAL A 605 3.52 -8.05 -30.26
CA VAL A 605 3.15 -7.86 -28.86
C VAL A 605 2.92 -9.21 -28.19
N PRO A 606 3.20 -9.34 -26.89
CA PRO A 606 2.92 -10.58 -26.17
C PRO A 606 1.42 -10.90 -26.22
N PRO A 607 1.03 -12.18 -26.09
CA PRO A 607 -0.38 -12.58 -26.11
C PRO A 607 -1.21 -11.91 -25.00
N GLU A 608 -0.58 -11.51 -23.90
CA GLU A 608 -1.21 -10.84 -22.78
C GLU A 608 -0.28 -9.75 -22.21
N GLY A 609 -0.87 -8.67 -21.69
CA GLY A 609 -0.14 -7.56 -21.07
C GLY A 609 0.35 -6.48 -22.05
N GLY A 610 1.12 -5.52 -21.54
CA GLY A 610 1.69 -4.43 -22.35
C GLY A 610 0.74 -3.29 -22.73
N ASP A 611 -0.53 -3.33 -22.30
CA ASP A 611 -1.54 -2.30 -22.59
C ASP A 611 -1.12 -0.88 -22.17
N THR A 612 -1.26 0.09 -23.07
CA THR A 612 -0.98 1.50 -22.75
C THR A 612 -2.25 2.20 -22.26
N ILE A 613 -2.15 2.99 -21.19
CA ILE A 613 -3.25 3.87 -20.74
C ILE A 613 -2.93 5.31 -21.13
N PHE A 614 -3.87 6.03 -21.72
CA PHE A 614 -3.78 7.45 -22.05
C PHE A 614 -4.73 8.25 -21.16
N ALA A 615 -4.34 9.44 -20.74
CA ALA A 615 -5.13 10.35 -19.90
C ALA A 615 -5.33 11.71 -20.56
N ASP A 616 -6.58 12.16 -20.71
CA ASP A 616 -6.92 13.50 -21.24
C ASP A 616 -6.60 14.61 -20.23
N THR A 617 -5.52 15.35 -20.49
CA THR A 617 -5.11 16.43 -19.59
C THR A 617 -5.84 17.75 -19.82
N GLU A 618 -6.59 17.91 -20.93
CA GLU A 618 -7.54 19.02 -21.12
C GLU A 618 -8.77 18.82 -20.22
N CYS A 619 -9.34 17.61 -20.24
CA CYS A 619 -10.41 17.22 -19.33
C CYS A 619 -9.96 17.29 -17.87
N ALA A 620 -8.72 16.89 -17.57
CA ALA A 620 -8.14 17.03 -16.23
C ALA A 620 -8.10 18.51 -15.78
N TYR A 621 -7.70 19.43 -16.66
CA TYR A 621 -7.70 20.86 -16.34
C TYR A 621 -9.12 21.41 -16.12
N ASP A 622 -10.07 21.09 -17.00
CA ASP A 622 -11.45 21.61 -16.95
C ASP A 622 -12.19 21.22 -15.66
N ARG A 623 -11.82 20.08 -15.07
CA ARG A 623 -12.39 19.58 -13.81
C ARG A 623 -11.85 20.26 -12.56
N LEU A 624 -10.75 21.01 -12.67
CA LEU A 624 -10.25 21.79 -11.54
C LEU A 624 -11.19 22.97 -11.24
N SER A 625 -11.36 23.28 -9.96
CA SER A 625 -12.15 24.44 -9.55
C SER A 625 -11.60 25.72 -10.21
N PRO A 626 -12.44 26.72 -10.52
CA PRO A 626 -11.96 27.98 -11.11
C PRO A 626 -10.83 28.64 -10.31
N ALA A 627 -10.88 28.55 -8.97
CA ALA A 627 -9.82 29.07 -8.10
C ALA A 627 -8.49 28.35 -8.32
N PHE A 628 -8.52 27.04 -8.49
CA PHE A 628 -7.32 26.24 -8.74
C PHE A 628 -6.78 26.46 -10.16
N ARG A 629 -7.66 26.58 -11.16
CA ARG A 629 -7.27 26.96 -12.52
C ARG A 629 -6.54 28.31 -12.55
N ASN A 630 -7.09 29.31 -11.85
CA ASN A 630 -6.45 30.62 -11.73
C ASN A 630 -5.11 30.58 -10.99
N LEU A 631 -4.95 29.68 -10.01
CA LEU A 631 -3.68 29.49 -9.30
C LEU A 631 -2.61 28.89 -10.21
N LEU A 632 -2.98 27.94 -11.06
CA LEU A 632 -2.05 27.24 -11.96
C LEU A 632 -1.71 28.06 -13.20
N ASP A 633 -2.62 28.90 -13.66
CA ASP A 633 -2.41 29.77 -14.81
C ASP A 633 -1.19 30.68 -14.59
N GLY A 634 -0.20 30.58 -15.48
CA GLY A 634 1.04 31.35 -15.43
C GLY A 634 2.17 30.69 -14.63
N LEU A 635 1.92 29.60 -13.90
CA LEU A 635 3.00 28.81 -13.30
C LEU A 635 3.78 28.07 -14.39
N HIS A 636 5.09 27.93 -14.16
CA HIS A 636 6.00 27.21 -15.04
C HIS A 636 6.73 26.12 -14.26
N ALA A 637 7.02 24.99 -14.88
CA ALA A 637 7.74 23.88 -14.27
C ALA A 637 8.97 23.49 -15.09
N VAL A 638 9.98 22.99 -14.39
CA VAL A 638 11.21 22.47 -14.99
C VAL A 638 11.01 21.00 -15.36
N HIS A 639 11.26 20.68 -16.62
CA HIS A 639 11.27 19.33 -17.18
C HIS A 639 12.72 18.94 -17.50
N THR A 640 13.13 17.71 -17.15
CA THR A 640 14.51 17.24 -17.33
C THR A 640 14.59 15.90 -18.07
N SER A 641 15.59 15.74 -18.93
CA SER A 641 15.97 14.44 -19.49
C SER A 641 17.11 13.75 -18.76
N ARG A 642 17.70 14.39 -17.73
CA ARG A 642 18.88 13.88 -17.03
C ARG A 642 18.65 12.51 -16.40
N ASP A 643 17.49 12.29 -15.80
CA ASP A 643 17.18 11.01 -15.16
C ASP A 643 16.98 9.89 -16.18
N GLN A 644 16.39 10.20 -17.34
CA GLN A 644 16.28 9.23 -18.43
C GLN A 644 17.66 8.88 -18.99
N ALA A 645 18.52 9.89 -19.20
CA ALA A 645 19.89 9.69 -19.68
C ALA A 645 20.73 8.88 -18.69
N ALA A 646 20.64 9.21 -17.40
CA ALA A 646 21.34 8.47 -16.34
C ALA A 646 20.88 7.00 -16.28
N ARG A 647 19.57 6.74 -16.40
CA ARG A 647 19.02 5.37 -16.47
C ARG A 647 19.48 4.64 -17.73
N ALA A 648 19.49 5.31 -18.89
CA ALA A 648 19.97 4.72 -20.14
C ALA A 648 21.44 4.30 -20.01
N VAL A 649 22.31 5.17 -19.50
CA VAL A 649 23.73 4.86 -19.27
C VAL A 649 23.91 3.73 -18.24
N ALA A 650 23.12 3.74 -17.16
CA ALA A 650 23.19 2.70 -16.13
C ALA A 650 22.76 1.32 -16.65
N GLY A 651 21.81 1.28 -17.60
CA GLY A 651 21.38 0.05 -18.28
C GLY A 651 22.24 -0.34 -19.48
N GLY A 652 23.44 0.23 -19.66
CA GLY A 652 24.31 -0.06 -20.80
C GLY A 652 23.86 0.52 -22.14
N GLY A 653 22.82 1.36 -22.14
CA GLY A 653 22.33 2.08 -23.31
C GLY A 653 23.11 3.36 -23.62
N TYR A 654 22.75 4.02 -24.73
CA TYR A 654 23.50 5.18 -25.26
C TYR A 654 22.71 6.48 -25.16
N VAL A 655 23.44 7.57 -24.94
CA VAL A 655 22.93 8.94 -24.97
C VAL A 655 23.47 9.61 -26.24
N ARG A 656 22.60 9.79 -27.24
CA ARG A 656 22.94 10.40 -28.55
C ARG A 656 22.82 11.91 -28.55
N ARG A 657 22.17 12.52 -27.55
CA ARG A 657 22.04 13.97 -27.38
C ARG A 657 22.23 14.32 -25.91
N GLU A 658 22.98 15.39 -25.65
CA GLU A 658 23.24 15.84 -24.28
C GLU A 658 21.93 16.11 -23.50
N PRO A 659 21.84 15.70 -22.22
CA PRO A 659 20.65 15.93 -21.41
C PRO A 659 20.39 17.42 -21.17
N VAL A 660 19.11 17.78 -21.15
CA VAL A 660 18.64 19.17 -21.05
C VAL A 660 17.62 19.32 -19.93
N ASP A 661 17.55 20.55 -19.41
CA ASP A 661 16.50 21.01 -18.52
C ASP A 661 15.81 22.19 -19.20
N THR A 662 14.50 22.10 -19.40
CA THR A 662 13.69 23.15 -20.00
C THR A 662 12.58 23.58 -19.07
N THR A 663 12.06 24.77 -19.28
CA THR A 663 10.95 25.31 -18.50
C THR A 663 9.73 25.41 -19.40
N HIS A 664 8.61 24.81 -18.98
CA HIS A 664 7.35 24.82 -19.69
C HIS A 664 6.23 25.31 -18.77
N PRO A 665 5.16 25.93 -19.29
CA PRO A 665 4.03 26.31 -18.47
C PRO A 665 3.33 25.05 -17.93
N VAL A 666 2.89 25.11 -16.66
CA VAL A 666 2.13 24.04 -16.01
C VAL A 666 0.79 23.80 -16.70
N VAL A 667 0.25 24.87 -17.30
CA VAL A 667 -0.98 24.86 -18.10
C VAL A 667 -0.63 25.33 -19.52
N ARG A 668 -0.77 24.45 -20.51
CA ARG A 668 -0.56 24.78 -21.93
C ARG A 668 -1.90 25.01 -22.63
N THR A 669 -1.86 25.78 -23.71
CA THR A 669 -3.02 25.98 -24.59
C THR A 669 -2.81 25.22 -25.88
N ASN A 670 -3.79 24.39 -26.25
CA ASN A 670 -3.82 23.71 -27.53
C ASN A 670 -4.08 24.74 -28.66
N PRO A 671 -3.17 24.92 -29.63
CA PRO A 671 -3.29 25.94 -30.66
C PRO A 671 -4.41 25.64 -31.67
N ARG A 672 -4.84 24.37 -31.78
CA ARG A 672 -5.94 23.96 -32.67
C ARG A 672 -7.31 24.22 -32.03
N THR A 673 -7.47 23.82 -30.78
CA THR A 673 -8.79 23.85 -30.10
C THR A 673 -8.98 25.06 -29.20
N GLY A 674 -7.89 25.75 -28.83
CA GLY A 674 -7.88 26.82 -27.83
C GLY A 674 -8.10 26.33 -26.39
N ARG A 675 -8.21 25.02 -26.17
CA ARG A 675 -8.43 24.44 -24.83
C ARG A 675 -7.14 24.41 -24.03
N LYS A 676 -7.28 24.44 -22.70
CA LYS A 676 -6.16 24.41 -21.76
C LYS A 676 -5.94 22.99 -21.23
N ALA A 677 -4.68 22.59 -21.10
CA ALA A 677 -4.25 21.26 -20.70
C ALA A 677 -3.20 21.31 -19.58
N LEU A 678 -3.22 20.36 -18.64
CA LEU A 678 -2.16 20.21 -17.64
C LEU A 678 -0.90 19.59 -18.29
N PHE A 679 0.21 20.31 -18.30
CA PHE A 679 1.47 19.87 -18.90
C PHE A 679 2.53 19.55 -17.84
N VAL A 680 2.24 18.55 -17.02
CA VAL A 680 3.16 18.07 -15.97
C VAL A 680 3.12 16.55 -15.92
N ASN A 681 4.25 15.91 -15.60
CA ASN A 681 4.30 14.46 -15.41
C ASN A 681 5.45 14.03 -14.48
N PRO A 682 5.28 12.93 -13.73
CA PRO A 682 6.28 12.50 -12.75
C PRO A 682 7.62 12.09 -13.38
N GLN A 683 7.61 11.61 -14.63
CA GLN A 683 8.83 11.15 -15.29
C GLN A 683 9.82 12.29 -15.56
N TYR A 684 9.34 13.46 -15.97
CA TYR A 684 10.21 14.56 -16.43
C TYR A 684 10.10 15.83 -15.60
N THR A 685 8.95 16.12 -14.97
CA THR A 685 8.76 17.35 -14.20
C THR A 685 9.42 17.24 -12.82
N ARG A 686 10.21 18.25 -12.43
CA ARG A 686 10.98 18.23 -11.16
C ARG A 686 10.56 19.29 -10.16
N ARG A 687 10.28 20.51 -10.60
CA ARG A 687 9.90 21.61 -9.72
C ARG A 687 9.12 22.69 -10.44
N ILE A 688 8.27 23.41 -9.71
CA ILE A 688 7.59 24.62 -10.19
C ILE A 688 8.47 25.84 -9.91
N VAL A 689 8.73 26.63 -10.93
CA VAL A 689 9.53 27.85 -10.86
C VAL A 689 8.81 28.89 -10.00
N GLY A 690 9.52 29.47 -9.04
CA GLY A 690 9.01 30.51 -8.15
C GLY A 690 8.35 30.01 -6.86
N LEU A 691 8.12 28.70 -6.72
CA LEU A 691 7.65 28.09 -5.47
C LEU A 691 8.81 27.50 -4.66
N LYS A 692 8.65 27.40 -3.34
CA LYS A 692 9.58 26.64 -2.49
C LYS A 692 9.44 25.14 -2.74
N THR A 693 10.42 24.36 -2.30
CA THR A 693 10.47 22.91 -2.52
C THR A 693 9.20 22.22 -2.02
N GLU A 694 8.79 22.44 -0.78
CA GLU A 694 7.64 21.78 -0.18
C GLU A 694 6.32 22.16 -0.87
N GLU A 695 6.20 23.42 -1.30
CA GLU A 695 5.04 23.95 -2.03
C GLU A 695 4.96 23.35 -3.43
N SER A 696 6.09 23.31 -4.14
CA SER A 696 6.24 22.70 -5.45
C SER A 696 5.93 21.21 -5.41
N ASP A 697 6.50 20.48 -4.45
CA ASP A 697 6.34 19.03 -4.31
C ASP A 697 4.90 18.67 -3.98
N MET A 698 4.27 19.42 -3.06
CA MET A 698 2.86 19.25 -2.74
C MET A 698 1.98 19.48 -3.96
N LEU A 699 2.21 20.56 -4.71
CA LEU A 699 1.38 20.92 -5.86
C LEU A 699 1.58 19.94 -7.03
N LEU A 700 2.82 19.59 -7.35
CA LEU A 700 3.12 18.60 -8.39
C LEU A 700 2.53 17.24 -8.05
N ARG A 701 2.65 16.78 -6.79
CA ARG A 701 2.06 15.51 -6.36
C ARG A 701 0.55 15.50 -6.53
N PHE A 702 -0.13 16.58 -6.14
CA PHE A 702 -1.57 16.72 -6.38
C PHE A 702 -1.93 16.63 -7.88
N LEU A 703 -1.18 17.31 -8.75
CA LEU A 703 -1.45 17.30 -10.20
C LEU A 703 -1.17 15.93 -10.82
N PHE A 704 -0.09 15.25 -10.40
CA PHE A 704 0.22 13.89 -10.83
C PHE A 704 -0.88 12.92 -10.42
N ASP A 705 -1.31 12.97 -9.15
CA ASP A 705 -2.37 12.12 -8.62
C ASP A 705 -3.71 12.41 -9.29
N HIS A 706 -4.01 13.68 -9.62
CA HIS A 706 -5.22 14.08 -10.34
C HIS A 706 -5.28 13.47 -11.75
N ILE A 707 -4.17 13.49 -12.49
CA ILE A 707 -4.08 12.87 -13.82
C ILE A 707 -4.15 11.34 -13.72
N ALA A 708 -3.35 10.75 -12.82
CA ALA A 708 -3.20 9.30 -12.70
C ALA A 708 -4.43 8.59 -12.11
N ASN A 709 -5.16 9.23 -11.19
CA ASN A 709 -6.27 8.62 -10.46
C ASN A 709 -7.65 9.00 -11.01
N SER A 710 -7.74 9.75 -12.11
CA SER A 710 -9.01 10.05 -12.78
C SER A 710 -9.29 9.02 -13.87
N GLN A 711 -9.85 7.86 -13.52
CA GLN A 711 -10.02 6.75 -14.48
C GLN A 711 -11.02 7.07 -15.59
N ASP A 712 -11.93 8.02 -15.35
CA ASP A 712 -13.00 8.41 -16.28
C ASP A 712 -12.57 9.46 -17.33
N LEU A 713 -11.34 9.96 -17.26
CA LEU A 713 -10.67 10.70 -18.35
C LEU A 713 -9.59 9.86 -19.06
N GLN A 714 -9.49 8.57 -18.71
CA GLN A 714 -8.49 7.66 -19.25
C GLN A 714 -9.09 6.71 -20.28
N CYS A 715 -8.29 6.31 -21.27
CA CYS A 715 -8.58 5.17 -22.12
C CYS A 715 -7.42 4.16 -22.08
N ARG A 716 -7.77 2.87 -22.04
CA ARG A 716 -6.78 1.80 -22.13
C ARG A 716 -6.80 1.25 -23.55
N VAL A 717 -5.65 1.28 -24.21
CA VAL A 717 -5.46 0.66 -25.52
C VAL A 717 -4.86 -0.73 -25.30
N ARG A 718 -5.62 -1.74 -25.72
CA ARG A 718 -5.14 -3.11 -25.83
C ARG A 718 -4.40 -3.27 -27.14
N TRP A 719 -3.14 -3.68 -27.05
CA TRP A 719 -2.35 -3.91 -28.25
C TRP A 719 -2.68 -5.25 -28.87
N GLY A 720 -2.62 -5.29 -30.19
CA GLY A 720 -2.51 -6.51 -30.98
C GLY A 720 -1.55 -6.26 -32.13
N ASN A 721 -0.96 -7.32 -32.70
CA ASN A 721 -0.11 -7.18 -33.88
C ASN A 721 -0.85 -6.41 -34.97
N GLY A 722 -0.21 -5.41 -35.56
CA GLY A 722 -0.88 -4.54 -36.53
C GLY A 722 -1.64 -3.36 -35.96
N THR A 723 -1.57 -3.10 -34.65
CA THR A 723 -2.26 -1.95 -34.05
C THR A 723 -1.42 -0.67 -34.23
N VAL A 724 -2.01 0.36 -34.83
CA VAL A 724 -1.48 1.73 -34.88
C VAL A 724 -2.24 2.60 -33.89
N VAL A 725 -1.53 3.36 -33.06
CA VAL A 725 -2.11 4.39 -32.21
C VAL A 725 -1.51 5.74 -32.57
N VAL A 726 -2.38 6.72 -32.81
CA VAL A 726 -2.00 8.11 -33.08
C VAL A 726 -2.58 8.99 -31.98
N PHE A 727 -1.74 9.81 -31.35
CA PHE A 727 -2.16 10.66 -30.24
C PHE A 727 -1.33 11.95 -30.14
N ASP A 728 -1.93 12.98 -29.53
CA ASP A 728 -1.32 14.27 -29.26
C ASP A 728 -0.54 14.29 -27.93
N VAL A 729 0.76 14.54 -27.98
CA VAL A 729 1.63 14.50 -26.81
C VAL A 729 1.48 15.73 -25.91
N GLY A 730 1.03 16.86 -26.46
CA GLY A 730 0.79 18.09 -25.70
C GLY A 730 -0.45 18.01 -24.80
N ILE A 731 -1.33 17.05 -25.07
CA ILE A 731 -2.63 16.86 -24.41
C ILE A 731 -2.69 15.54 -23.63
N PHE A 732 -1.87 14.54 -23.98
CA PHE A 732 -1.89 13.24 -23.33
C PHE A 732 -0.70 13.00 -22.40
N SER A 733 -0.99 12.52 -21.20
CA SER A 733 -0.05 11.73 -20.40
C SER A 733 -0.35 10.25 -20.62
N LEU A 734 0.68 9.45 -20.88
CA LEU A 734 0.57 8.02 -21.15
C LEU A 734 1.31 7.20 -20.10
N LEU A 735 0.74 6.05 -19.79
CA LEU A 735 1.27 5.03 -18.89
C LEU A 735 1.75 3.85 -19.74
N SER A 736 3.06 3.60 -19.77
CA SER A 736 3.64 2.45 -20.48
C SER A 736 3.93 1.30 -19.51
N PRO A 737 3.35 0.11 -19.72
CA PRO A 737 3.95 -1.15 -19.31
C PRO A 737 4.85 -1.69 -20.44
N VAL A 738 5.91 -2.37 -20.02
CA VAL A 738 6.96 -2.95 -20.88
C VAL A 738 6.34 -3.92 -21.89
N SER A 739 6.47 -3.65 -23.20
CA SER A 739 6.69 -4.61 -24.31
C SER A 739 6.63 -3.93 -25.69
N ILE A 740 7.17 -4.61 -26.70
CA ILE A 740 7.67 -4.12 -27.99
C ILE A 740 6.70 -3.21 -28.78
N CYS A 741 7.18 -2.04 -29.21
CA CYS A 741 6.47 -1.12 -30.10
C CYS A 741 7.47 -0.38 -30.99
N CYS A 742 7.28 -0.42 -32.31
CA CYS A 742 7.95 0.53 -33.18
C CYS A 742 7.28 1.88 -33.02
N ARG A 743 8.01 2.84 -32.46
CA ARG A 743 7.60 4.22 -32.36
C ARG A 743 8.05 4.94 -33.64
N PHE A 744 7.10 5.12 -34.54
CA PHE A 744 7.29 5.95 -35.71
C PHE A 744 7.10 7.43 -35.33
N PRO A 745 7.76 8.35 -36.04
CA PRO A 745 8.36 9.52 -35.42
C PRO A 745 7.33 10.50 -34.85
N SER A 746 7.73 11.10 -33.72
CA SER A 746 7.04 12.24 -33.13
C SER A 746 7.28 13.52 -33.95
N PHE A 747 6.26 14.36 -34.14
CA PHE A 747 6.37 15.69 -34.78
C PHE A 747 6.75 16.73 -33.76
N LYS A 748 7.65 17.67 -34.01
CA LYS A 748 7.83 18.79 -33.06
C LYS A 748 6.76 19.87 -33.26
N ASN A 749 6.06 20.24 -32.18
CA ASN A 749 5.16 21.40 -32.18
C ASN A 749 5.69 22.45 -31.19
N GLY A 750 5.86 23.67 -31.68
CA GLY A 750 6.22 24.83 -30.87
C GLY A 750 5.01 25.37 -30.13
N TYR A 751 4.59 24.72 -29.05
CA TYR A 751 3.72 25.44 -28.11
C TYR A 751 4.60 26.24 -27.16
N ASP A 752 4.47 27.57 -27.24
CA ASP A 752 4.87 28.51 -26.19
C ASP A 752 4.07 28.27 -24.90
#